data_AF-A0AAE4D8M0-F1
#
_entry.id   AF-A0AAE4D8M0-F1
#
_cell.length_a   1.000
_cell.length_b   1.000
_cell.length_c   1.000
_cell.angle_alpha   90.00
_cell.angle_beta   90.00
_cell.angle_gamma   90.00
#
_symmetry.space_group_name_H-M   'P 1'
#
loop_
_entity.id
_entity.type
_entity.pdbx_description
1 polymer ?
#
loop_
_entity_poly.entity_id
_entity_poly.type
_entity_poly.pdbx_seq_one_letter_code
_entity_poly.pdbx_strand_id
1 'polypeptide(L)'
;MNNNLLYIPFLLFLTMCGTESTPTFTIQTSSVPSEGGSVEHTPSATVQDEGTEVSFTAVPNEGYLFTQWQGDLSGTSNPSSITLSKDINVTAAFEKKTYPLSVGVTGEGTVAEKVIQAKTDYEHGTIVELTPTPSTGWTFVEWTGDINSNEPVQEITVTEPISVTAVFEKKIYPLTVNLVGEGEVVESIVSTKTDYEYSTNVRLTAIPDTGWAFVSWTGDVVGTDSITTVSITDSTNVTATFEKESYPLNITVEGGGVVEENLIQSKSYEFGSIVQLVAKPDYGWEFDSWSGDVSGKDSTVTVEVDGPKNVKAIFTRESFELDIRVEGEGEVDQEIVQSKSYEYQTLVKLTANPSDGWGWSGWSGDTTSSEREIVVNIDQNKSFTASFAEIDYTITKAVEGEGTITLEPELETYKFGTSVRATATPADGWEFQEWLEYSGLGNPSVVTGNRIQFEVQNNVTLSAKFKQVFKLTTSTTGSGSISPSSGTFNVSEVISLTATPDDGYDFDNWSGDASGSDNPLSVIMDSNKDIVANFSPKVYSIETSSTSNGVINFSQQTGQELDSGFPYGSEVSFEAVPSNAYFLDEWSGSLSGNDNPTTLTITSDVNVDANFSQMRNGLRMAREGGFVQIGSLLYQASFRFYNETDQTITVNSLNVYNDSGNLTASLDDIDTELEPSAGLGYSLSFNFNRPTSAEYDNYSVAVNFTYRGSNYTVRRTIQNEYVSGKIRTSGENNGDVEIGDFIED
;
A
#
# COMPACT_ATOMS: atom_id res chain seq x y z
N MET A 1 48.14 -191.60 -11.21
CA MET A 1 49.30 -192.52 -11.24
C MET A 1 49.80 -192.67 -9.83
N ASN A 2 49.87 -193.92 -9.32
CA ASN A 2 50.69 -194.48 -8.21
C ASN A 2 50.69 -193.74 -6.85
N ASN A 3 50.75 -194.33 -5.65
CA ASN A 3 50.83 -195.67 -5.05
C ASN A 3 50.40 -195.42 -3.58
N ASN A 4 49.49 -196.15 -2.94
CA ASN A 4 49.62 -197.51 -2.37
C ASN A 4 50.74 -197.68 -1.31
N LEU A 5 50.35 -198.03 -0.07
CA LEU A 5 50.92 -199.02 0.89
C LEU A 5 50.76 -198.56 2.37
N LEU A 6 49.97 -199.25 3.20
CA LEU A 6 50.29 -200.46 4.04
C LEU A 6 51.12 -200.08 5.30
N TYR A 7 50.97 -200.60 6.54
CA TYR A 7 50.03 -201.50 7.23
C TYR A 7 50.67 -201.87 8.62
N ILE A 8 49.85 -202.34 9.55
CA ILE A 8 50.09 -203.30 10.68
C ILE A 8 50.95 -202.91 11.94
N PRO A 9 50.83 -203.64 13.10
CA PRO A 9 50.06 -203.19 14.27
C PRO A 9 50.81 -203.49 15.62
N PHE A 10 50.05 -203.74 16.71
CA PHE A 10 50.31 -204.72 17.80
C PHE A 10 50.50 -204.19 19.24
N LEU A 11 49.38 -204.20 19.98
CA LEU A 11 49.12 -204.87 21.28
C LEU A 11 50.26 -205.05 22.32
N LEU A 12 50.04 -204.58 23.56
CA LEU A 12 50.34 -205.33 24.80
C LEU A 12 49.64 -204.74 26.05
N PHE A 13 49.49 -205.57 27.09
CA PHE A 13 48.56 -205.53 28.24
C PHE A 13 49.14 -204.93 29.55
N LEU A 14 48.24 -204.68 30.54
CA LEU A 14 48.38 -204.71 32.04
C LEU A 14 48.50 -203.41 32.89
N THR A 15 47.37 -203.07 33.55
CA THR A 15 47.08 -202.75 34.99
C THR A 15 47.85 -201.70 35.85
N MET A 16 47.08 -200.76 36.42
CA MET A 16 46.80 -200.47 37.88
C MET A 16 47.13 -199.07 38.51
N CYS A 17 46.17 -198.56 39.32
CA CYS A 17 46.20 -197.63 40.49
C CYS A 17 46.04 -196.08 40.32
N GLY A 18 45.31 -195.38 41.22
CA GLY A 18 44.83 -193.97 41.10
C GLY A 18 45.08 -193.00 42.29
N THR A 19 44.54 -191.75 42.23
CA THR A 19 44.52 -190.65 43.26
C THR A 19 43.34 -189.64 43.07
N GLU A 20 42.83 -188.99 44.14
CA GLU A 20 41.69 -188.03 44.23
C GLU A 20 42.05 -186.52 43.97
N SER A 21 41.04 -185.63 43.71
CA SER A 21 41.15 -184.22 43.24
C SER A 21 40.52 -183.13 44.17
N THR A 22 41.07 -181.90 44.20
CA THR A 22 40.56 -180.68 44.91
C THR A 22 39.43 -179.94 44.17
N PRO A 23 38.51 -179.24 44.88
CA PRO A 23 37.42 -178.49 44.25
C PRO A 23 37.87 -177.16 43.61
N THR A 24 37.18 -176.75 42.54
CA THR A 24 37.44 -175.52 41.76
C THR A 24 36.18 -174.64 41.67
N PHE A 25 36.35 -173.32 41.51
CA PHE A 25 35.28 -172.31 41.40
C PHE A 25 35.43 -171.44 40.14
N THR A 26 34.30 -170.95 39.63
CA THR A 26 34.17 -170.16 38.41
C THR A 26 34.09 -168.66 38.68
N ILE A 27 34.64 -167.85 37.76
CA ILE A 27 34.61 -166.39 37.77
C ILE A 27 33.82 -165.89 36.57
N GLN A 28 32.81 -165.07 36.84
CA GLN A 28 32.04 -164.37 35.80
C GLN A 28 32.15 -162.86 35.99
N THR A 29 32.39 -162.13 34.90
CA THR A 29 32.53 -160.67 34.90
C THR A 29 31.57 -160.01 33.93
N SER A 30 31.03 -158.84 34.29
CA SER A 30 30.14 -158.02 33.45
C SER A 30 30.34 -156.52 33.66
N SER A 31 29.78 -155.70 32.78
CA SER A 31 29.74 -154.24 32.92
C SER A 31 28.32 -153.70 32.76
N VAL A 32 28.00 -152.63 33.50
CA VAL A 32 26.68 -151.98 33.47
C VAL A 32 26.86 -150.45 33.36
N PRO A 33 26.35 -149.82 32.28
CA PRO A 33 25.87 -150.46 31.05
C PRO A 33 27.01 -151.20 30.35
N SER A 34 26.69 -152.20 29.52
CA SER A 34 27.70 -153.01 28.83
C SER A 34 28.59 -152.19 27.89
N GLU A 35 28.09 -151.07 27.37
CA GLU A 35 28.85 -150.13 26.53
C GLU A 35 29.76 -149.21 27.35
N GLY A 36 29.59 -149.14 28.66
CA GLY A 36 30.32 -148.21 29.52
C GLY A 36 31.78 -148.58 29.76
N GLY A 37 32.14 -149.84 29.55
CA GLY A 37 33.51 -150.32 29.71
C GLY A 37 33.58 -151.84 29.88
N SER A 38 34.76 -152.35 30.26
CA SER A 38 35.01 -153.78 30.46
C SER A 38 35.56 -154.07 31.86
N VAL A 39 35.51 -155.34 32.26
CA VAL A 39 36.12 -155.85 33.50
C VAL A 39 37.17 -156.89 33.14
N GLU A 40 38.39 -156.66 33.60
CA GLU A 40 39.52 -157.58 33.45
C GLU A 40 39.87 -158.18 34.82
N HIS A 41 40.34 -159.44 34.88
CA HIS A 41 40.74 -160.06 36.15
C HIS A 41 42.00 -160.94 36.05
N THR A 42 42.72 -161.07 37.17
CA THR A 42 44.01 -161.77 37.26
C THR A 42 44.03 -162.69 38.50
N PRO A 43 44.34 -164.00 38.38
CA PRO A 43 44.68 -164.70 37.14
C PRO A 43 43.47 -164.80 36.19
N SER A 44 43.72 -164.75 34.87
CA SER A 44 42.68 -164.59 33.84
C SER A 44 41.90 -165.87 33.51
N ALA A 45 42.26 -167.01 34.12
CA ALA A 45 41.51 -168.24 33.91
C ALA A 45 40.20 -168.18 34.70
N THR A 46 39.09 -168.50 34.04
CA THR A 46 37.72 -168.36 34.56
C THR A 46 37.32 -169.48 35.53
N VAL A 47 38.21 -170.43 35.79
CA VAL A 47 38.07 -171.50 36.77
C VAL A 47 39.37 -171.60 37.54
N GLN A 48 39.31 -171.57 38.87
CA GLN A 48 40.48 -171.57 39.74
C GLN A 48 40.28 -172.51 40.94
N ASP A 49 41.38 -172.98 41.51
CA ASP A 49 41.35 -173.77 42.75
C ASP A 49 40.84 -172.90 43.91
N GLU A 50 40.10 -173.53 44.84
CA GLU A 50 39.66 -172.92 46.09
C GLU A 50 40.84 -172.27 46.85
N GLY A 51 40.64 -171.05 47.34
CA GLY A 51 41.64 -170.27 48.07
C GLY A 51 42.46 -169.30 47.21
N THR A 52 42.29 -169.27 45.88
CA THR A 52 43.01 -168.34 44.99
C THR A 52 42.49 -166.91 45.14
N GLU A 53 43.38 -165.93 45.31
CA GLU A 53 43.02 -164.50 45.26
C GLU A 53 43.00 -163.98 43.81
N VAL A 54 41.90 -163.34 43.42
CA VAL A 54 41.67 -162.79 42.07
C VAL A 54 41.50 -161.27 42.17
N SER A 55 42.25 -160.51 41.37
CA SER A 55 42.16 -159.04 41.26
C SER A 55 41.43 -158.61 39.99
N PHE A 56 40.49 -157.67 40.09
CA PHE A 56 39.61 -157.16 39.04
C PHE A 56 39.91 -155.68 38.75
N THR A 57 40.00 -155.30 37.47
CA THR A 57 40.22 -153.92 36.98
C THR A 57 39.10 -153.53 36.02
N ALA A 58 38.47 -152.37 36.23
CA ALA A 58 37.45 -151.83 35.34
C ALA A 58 38.09 -150.82 34.38
N VAL A 59 37.83 -150.96 33.08
CA VAL A 59 38.38 -150.08 32.03
C VAL A 59 37.21 -149.34 31.36
N PRO A 60 36.99 -148.04 31.63
CA PRO A 60 35.92 -147.27 31.01
C PRO A 60 36.16 -147.06 29.51
N ASN A 61 35.08 -147.12 28.71
CA ASN A 61 35.10 -146.69 27.31
C ASN A 61 35.07 -145.15 27.19
N GLU A 62 35.39 -144.61 26.01
CA GLU A 62 35.37 -143.16 25.74
C GLU A 62 33.99 -142.56 26.07
N GLY A 63 33.99 -141.40 26.75
CA GLY A 63 32.77 -140.77 27.23
C GLY A 63 32.16 -141.41 28.48
N TYR A 64 32.77 -142.44 29.07
CA TYR A 64 32.34 -143.06 30.32
C TYR A 64 33.39 -142.95 31.43
N LEU A 65 32.96 -143.11 32.68
CA LEU A 65 33.80 -143.16 33.88
C LEU A 65 33.39 -144.37 34.73
N PHE A 66 34.38 -145.06 35.33
CA PHE A 66 34.10 -146.13 36.28
C PHE A 66 33.57 -145.53 37.58
N THR A 67 32.44 -146.04 38.06
CA THR A 67 31.84 -145.59 39.32
C THR A 67 32.14 -146.54 40.46
N GLN A 68 31.76 -147.81 40.32
CA GLN A 68 31.86 -148.78 41.41
C GLN A 68 31.80 -150.24 40.93
N TRP A 69 32.30 -151.15 41.77
CA TRP A 69 32.10 -152.58 41.66
C TRP A 69 30.76 -153.01 42.27
N GLN A 70 30.14 -154.04 41.69
CA GLN A 70 28.91 -154.68 42.14
C GLN A 70 29.03 -156.21 42.04
N GLY A 71 28.09 -156.94 42.66
CA GLY A 71 28.09 -158.41 42.71
C GLY A 71 28.82 -158.90 43.96
N ASP A 72 29.77 -159.82 43.78
CA ASP A 72 30.62 -160.35 44.84
C ASP A 72 31.80 -159.42 45.20
N LEU A 73 32.03 -158.36 44.42
CA LEU A 73 32.86 -157.21 44.81
C LEU A 73 31.99 -155.97 45.09
N SER A 74 32.52 -155.07 45.90
CA SER A 74 31.89 -153.77 46.19
C SER A 74 32.93 -152.66 46.36
N GLY A 75 32.49 -151.41 46.27
CA GLY A 75 33.31 -150.21 46.46
C GLY A 75 33.81 -149.60 45.15
N THR A 76 34.48 -148.45 45.28
CA THR A 76 34.90 -147.60 44.15
C THR A 76 36.39 -147.68 43.82
N SER A 77 37.14 -148.51 44.56
CA SER A 77 38.56 -148.72 44.30
C SER A 77 38.76 -149.63 43.09
N ASN A 78 39.57 -149.19 42.15
CA ASN A 78 39.79 -149.89 40.89
C ASN A 78 41.31 -149.89 40.60
N PRO A 79 42.01 -151.05 40.69
CA PRO A 79 41.50 -152.43 40.83
C PRO A 79 41.07 -152.85 42.25
N SER A 80 40.37 -154.00 42.38
CA SER A 80 39.91 -154.61 43.65
C SER A 80 40.02 -156.14 43.64
N SER A 81 40.30 -156.82 44.77
CA SER A 81 40.54 -158.28 44.83
C SER A 81 39.62 -159.05 45.78
N ILE A 82 39.45 -160.36 45.53
CA ILE A 82 38.69 -161.31 46.38
C ILE A 82 39.30 -162.72 46.32
N THR A 83 39.28 -163.44 47.45
CA THR A 83 39.71 -164.85 47.54
C THR A 83 38.56 -165.81 47.28
N LEU A 84 38.77 -166.81 46.42
CA LEU A 84 37.74 -167.75 45.98
C LEU A 84 37.40 -168.80 47.04
N SER A 85 36.18 -168.75 47.56
CA SER A 85 35.57 -169.80 48.39
C SER A 85 34.23 -170.30 47.83
N LYS A 86 33.82 -169.76 46.68
CA LYS A 86 32.62 -170.11 45.90
C LYS A 86 32.78 -169.57 44.48
N ASP A 87 31.85 -169.91 43.59
CA ASP A 87 31.68 -169.21 42.31
C ASP A 87 31.40 -167.72 42.57
N ILE A 88 32.06 -166.83 41.82
CA ILE A 88 31.92 -165.37 41.99
C ILE A 88 31.47 -164.66 40.70
N ASN A 89 30.65 -163.63 40.87
CA ASN A 89 30.15 -162.72 39.84
C ASN A 89 30.54 -161.28 40.17
N VAL A 90 31.33 -160.63 39.31
CA VAL A 90 31.76 -159.23 39.49
C VAL A 90 31.25 -158.37 38.35
N THR A 91 30.66 -157.22 38.68
CA THR A 91 30.17 -156.25 37.70
C THR A 91 30.83 -154.89 37.92
N ALA A 92 31.37 -154.26 36.88
CA ALA A 92 31.77 -152.84 36.93
C ALA A 92 30.64 -151.93 36.46
N ALA A 93 30.32 -150.92 37.25
CA ALA A 93 29.39 -149.88 36.87
C ALA A 93 30.12 -148.69 36.25
N PHE A 94 29.54 -148.12 35.19
CA PHE A 94 30.05 -146.95 34.49
C PHE A 94 28.95 -145.90 34.31
N GLU A 95 29.33 -144.63 34.31
CA GLU A 95 28.45 -143.50 34.01
C GLU A 95 29.00 -142.66 32.87
N LYS A 96 28.11 -142.08 32.06
CA LYS A 96 28.50 -141.25 30.91
C LYS A 96 28.88 -139.84 31.37
N LYS A 97 29.97 -139.27 30.84
CA LYS A 97 30.43 -137.91 31.13
C LYS A 97 29.40 -136.88 30.67
N THR A 98 29.30 -135.77 31.39
CA THR A 98 28.48 -134.61 31.04
C THR A 98 29.32 -133.32 31.00
N TYR A 99 28.97 -132.39 30.11
CA TYR A 99 29.68 -131.11 29.90
C TYR A 99 28.69 -129.93 29.80
N PRO A 100 29.05 -128.74 30.32
CA PRO A 100 28.19 -127.57 30.24
C PRO A 100 28.25 -126.89 28.86
N LEU A 101 27.13 -126.31 28.45
CA LEU A 101 27.04 -125.36 27.33
C LEU A 101 26.61 -124.00 27.89
N SER A 102 27.36 -122.94 27.57
CA SER A 102 27.07 -121.57 27.97
C SER A 102 26.76 -120.70 26.76
N VAL A 103 25.55 -120.14 26.71
CA VAL A 103 25.09 -119.25 25.64
C VAL A 103 24.98 -117.82 26.16
N GLY A 104 25.77 -116.90 25.60
CA GLY A 104 25.74 -115.47 25.86
C GLY A 104 25.02 -114.68 24.77
N VAL A 105 24.64 -113.44 25.09
CA VAL A 105 24.09 -112.47 24.14
C VAL A 105 24.83 -111.13 24.31
N THR A 106 25.29 -110.55 23.21
CA THR A 106 25.77 -109.16 23.12
C THR A 106 24.81 -108.36 22.25
N GLY A 107 24.33 -107.22 22.75
CA GLY A 107 23.22 -106.49 22.13
C GLY A 107 21.85 -106.96 22.64
N GLU A 108 20.78 -106.59 21.94
CA GLU A 108 19.41 -106.94 22.34
C GLU A 108 18.82 -108.03 21.43
N GLY A 109 18.58 -109.20 22.03
CA GLY A 109 17.97 -110.35 21.37
C GLY A 109 17.92 -111.53 22.32
N THR A 110 17.43 -112.65 21.83
CA THR A 110 17.40 -113.91 22.59
C THR A 110 17.99 -115.03 21.76
N VAL A 111 18.44 -116.10 22.42
CA VAL A 111 18.83 -117.35 21.77
C VAL A 111 17.91 -118.44 22.27
N ALA A 112 17.33 -119.19 21.34
CA ALA A 112 16.62 -120.42 21.63
C ALA A 112 17.57 -121.61 21.47
N GLU A 113 17.63 -122.45 22.52
CA GLU A 113 18.28 -123.76 22.49
C GLU A 113 17.24 -124.84 22.22
N LYS A 114 17.47 -125.68 21.22
CA LYS A 114 16.62 -126.83 20.92
C LYS A 114 17.42 -128.11 21.10
N VAL A 115 17.09 -128.84 22.17
CA VAL A 115 17.69 -130.14 22.52
C VAL A 115 16.58 -131.15 22.75
N ILE A 116 16.81 -132.43 22.42
CA ILE A 116 15.83 -133.50 22.64
C ILE A 116 15.52 -133.71 24.16
N GLN A 117 16.26 -133.05 25.08
CA GLN A 117 15.90 -132.87 26.50
C GLN A 117 16.72 -131.72 27.12
N ALA A 118 16.10 -130.77 27.84
CA ALA A 118 16.81 -129.66 28.49
C ALA A 118 17.59 -130.15 29.74
N LYS A 119 18.91 -129.96 29.72
CA LYS A 119 19.82 -130.19 30.87
C LYS A 119 20.84 -129.06 30.91
N THR A 120 21.31 -128.67 32.09
CA THR A 120 22.41 -127.70 32.26
C THR A 120 23.77 -128.32 31.94
N ASP A 121 23.88 -129.64 32.09
CA ASP A 121 25.02 -130.45 31.68
C ASP A 121 24.56 -131.47 30.64
N TYR A 122 25.15 -131.41 29.45
CA TYR A 122 24.81 -132.26 28.32
C TYR A 122 25.68 -133.51 28.34
N GLU A 123 25.10 -134.69 28.10
CA GLU A 123 25.86 -135.93 27.96
C GLU A 123 26.83 -135.83 26.79
N HIS A 124 28.03 -136.42 26.93
CA HIS A 124 29.04 -136.45 25.88
C HIS A 124 28.44 -136.95 24.55
N GLY A 125 28.59 -136.13 23.51
CA GLY A 125 28.08 -136.36 22.15
C GLY A 125 26.68 -135.80 21.88
N THR A 126 26.08 -135.03 22.79
CA THR A 126 24.76 -134.40 22.56
C THR A 126 24.86 -133.33 21.46
N ILE A 127 23.89 -133.29 20.55
CA ILE A 127 23.78 -132.24 19.52
C ILE A 127 22.73 -131.22 19.95
N VAL A 128 23.08 -129.92 19.91
CA VAL A 128 22.23 -128.78 20.28
C VAL A 128 22.11 -127.82 19.09
N GLU A 129 20.88 -127.45 18.74
CA GLU A 129 20.59 -126.41 17.72
C GLU A 129 20.36 -125.06 18.42
N LEU A 130 21.08 -124.02 17.99
CA LEU A 130 21.01 -122.65 18.51
C LEU A 130 20.40 -121.73 17.44
N THR A 131 19.37 -120.97 17.82
CA THR A 131 18.71 -120.00 16.93
C THR A 131 18.57 -118.62 17.59
N PRO A 132 19.15 -117.55 17.03
CA PRO A 132 19.09 -116.20 17.57
C PRO A 132 17.84 -115.48 17.04
N THR A 133 17.17 -114.75 17.91
CA THR A 133 16.01 -113.91 17.57
C THR A 133 16.33 -112.46 17.97
N PRO A 134 16.56 -111.55 17.01
CA PRO A 134 16.80 -110.14 17.31
C PRO A 134 15.57 -109.47 17.92
N SER A 135 15.78 -108.55 18.88
CA SER A 135 14.72 -107.65 19.36
C SER A 135 14.35 -106.59 18.31
N THR A 136 13.19 -105.95 18.44
CA THR A 136 12.77 -104.87 17.53
C THR A 136 13.82 -103.76 17.46
N GLY A 137 14.23 -103.38 16.25
CA GLY A 137 15.28 -102.38 16.04
C GLY A 137 16.70 -102.94 16.06
N TRP A 138 16.88 -104.26 16.21
CA TRP A 138 18.17 -104.95 16.17
C TRP A 138 18.22 -106.00 15.06
N THR A 139 19.42 -106.40 14.65
CA THR A 139 19.68 -107.48 13.69
C THR A 139 20.74 -108.41 14.25
N PHE A 140 20.62 -109.71 13.97
CA PHE A 140 21.69 -110.67 14.26
C PHE A 140 22.86 -110.42 13.31
N VAL A 141 24.08 -110.48 13.83
CA VAL A 141 25.31 -110.26 13.07
C VAL A 141 26.08 -111.56 12.94
N GLU A 142 26.46 -112.15 14.08
CA GLU A 142 27.30 -113.33 14.12
C GLU A 142 27.25 -114.06 15.47
N TRP A 143 27.74 -115.30 15.46
CA TRP A 143 28.13 -116.08 16.62
C TRP A 143 29.62 -115.92 16.86
N THR A 144 30.01 -115.76 18.12
CA THR A 144 31.41 -115.66 18.57
C THR A 144 31.69 -116.59 19.75
N GLY A 145 32.97 -116.83 20.06
CA GLY A 145 33.42 -117.76 21.11
C GLY A 145 33.93 -119.07 20.51
N ASP A 146 33.44 -120.20 21.00
CA ASP A 146 33.80 -121.54 20.50
C ASP A 146 33.17 -121.86 19.14
N ILE A 147 32.18 -121.07 18.70
CA ILE A 147 31.71 -121.00 17.30
C ILE A 147 32.04 -119.61 16.76
N ASN A 148 32.48 -119.52 15.51
CA ASN A 148 32.62 -118.28 14.77
C ASN A 148 31.87 -118.41 13.44
N SER A 149 30.66 -117.86 13.35
CA SER A 149 29.77 -118.05 12.21
C SER A 149 28.75 -116.94 12.06
N ASN A 150 28.48 -116.52 10.83
CA ASN A 150 27.46 -115.51 10.51
C ASN A 150 26.13 -116.17 10.12
N GLU A 151 26.10 -117.50 10.02
CA GLU A 151 24.87 -118.24 9.77
C GLU A 151 24.03 -118.25 11.06
N PRO A 152 22.77 -117.79 11.01
CA PRO A 152 21.98 -117.59 12.21
C PRO A 152 21.72 -118.89 12.97
N VAL A 153 21.40 -119.99 12.29
CA VAL A 153 21.18 -121.29 12.95
C VAL A 153 22.48 -122.08 13.03
N GLN A 154 22.83 -122.58 14.21
CA GLN A 154 24.04 -123.40 14.43
C GLN A 154 23.70 -124.73 15.12
N GLU A 155 24.28 -125.82 14.64
CA GLU A 155 24.26 -127.12 15.33
C GLU A 155 25.64 -127.40 15.95
N ILE A 156 25.68 -127.69 17.25
CA ILE A 156 26.92 -128.03 17.97
C ILE A 156 26.86 -129.39 18.63
N THR A 157 27.99 -130.11 18.62
CA THR A 157 28.13 -131.38 19.34
C THR A 157 28.94 -131.16 20.62
N VAL A 158 28.30 -131.40 21.77
CA VAL A 158 28.92 -131.20 23.09
C VAL A 158 29.81 -132.41 23.44
N THR A 159 31.10 -132.28 23.18
CA THR A 159 32.14 -133.29 23.54
C THR A 159 33.08 -132.79 24.65
N GLU A 160 33.09 -131.48 24.89
CA GLU A 160 33.79 -130.77 25.97
C GLU A 160 32.96 -129.54 26.39
N PRO A 161 33.34 -128.75 27.41
CA PRO A 161 32.63 -127.50 27.74
C PRO A 161 32.65 -126.53 26.56
N ILE A 162 31.48 -126.00 26.15
CA ILE A 162 31.34 -125.05 25.03
C ILE A 162 30.76 -123.72 25.52
N SER A 163 31.29 -122.59 25.06
CA SER A 163 30.79 -121.24 25.30
C SER A 163 30.69 -120.44 23.99
N VAL A 164 29.48 -119.95 23.71
CA VAL A 164 29.14 -119.24 22.46
C VAL A 164 28.31 -118.00 22.76
N THR A 165 28.44 -116.94 21.95
CA THR A 165 27.73 -115.68 22.12
C THR A 165 27.08 -115.23 20.82
N ALA A 166 25.76 -114.97 20.84
CA ALA A 166 25.07 -114.30 19.73
C ALA A 166 25.30 -112.78 19.82
N VAL A 167 25.75 -112.18 18.71
CA VAL A 167 25.97 -110.74 18.61
C VAL A 167 24.85 -110.11 17.78
N PHE A 168 24.19 -109.11 18.36
CA PHE A 168 23.17 -108.30 17.72
C PHE A 168 23.62 -106.84 17.63
N GLU A 169 23.33 -106.18 16.51
CA GLU A 169 23.57 -104.76 16.30
C GLU A 169 22.27 -104.00 16.01
N LYS A 170 22.21 -102.74 16.42
CA LYS A 170 21.03 -101.89 16.25
C LYS A 170 20.92 -101.41 14.80
N LYS A 171 19.72 -101.44 14.22
CA LYS A 171 19.45 -100.96 12.85
C LYS A 171 19.74 -99.46 12.74
N ILE A 172 20.26 -99.04 11.60
CA ILE A 172 20.51 -97.65 11.23
C ILE A 172 19.68 -97.27 9.99
N TYR A 173 19.17 -96.04 9.94
CA TYR A 173 18.33 -95.53 8.87
C TYR A 173 18.71 -94.08 8.49
N PRO A 174 18.64 -93.71 7.19
CA PRO A 174 18.95 -92.36 6.73
C PRO A 174 17.78 -91.38 6.99
N LEU A 175 18.12 -90.11 7.22
CA LEU A 175 17.20 -88.97 7.16
C LEU A 175 17.61 -88.07 5.99
N THR A 176 16.67 -87.78 5.09
CA THR A 176 16.87 -86.83 3.98
C THR A 176 16.01 -85.59 4.20
N VAL A 177 16.63 -84.41 4.20
CA VAL A 177 15.94 -83.12 4.28
C VAL A 177 16.01 -82.42 2.91
N ASN A 178 14.86 -82.14 2.32
CA ASN A 178 14.72 -81.38 1.07
C ASN A 178 14.25 -79.95 1.35
N LEU A 179 14.65 -79.02 0.49
CA LEU A 179 14.27 -77.61 0.58
C LEU A 179 13.50 -77.19 -0.68
N VAL A 180 12.39 -76.49 -0.49
CA VAL A 180 11.66 -75.77 -1.55
C VAL A 180 11.64 -74.31 -1.16
N GLY A 181 12.22 -73.43 -1.99
CA GLY A 181 12.49 -72.04 -1.62
C GLY A 181 13.88 -71.86 -0.98
N GLU A 182 14.17 -70.64 -0.53
CA GLU A 182 15.47 -70.29 0.08
C GLU A 182 15.37 -70.26 1.61
N GLY A 183 16.32 -70.91 2.26
CA GLY A 183 16.39 -71.05 3.71
C GLY A 183 17.28 -72.24 4.09
N GLU A 184 17.47 -72.42 5.39
CA GLU A 184 18.29 -73.47 5.95
C GLU A 184 17.44 -74.36 6.89
N VAL A 185 17.75 -75.65 6.95
CA VAL A 185 17.26 -76.52 8.02
C VAL A 185 18.43 -76.96 8.87
N VAL A 186 18.38 -76.58 10.15
CA VAL A 186 19.39 -76.97 11.13
C VAL A 186 18.91 -78.22 11.86
N GLU A 187 19.67 -79.29 11.73
CA GLU A 187 19.49 -80.53 12.48
C GLU A 187 20.14 -80.39 13.85
N SER A 188 19.34 -80.44 14.92
CA SER A 188 19.83 -80.46 16.31
C SER A 188 19.79 -81.89 16.83
N ILE A 189 20.96 -82.53 16.92
CA ILE A 189 21.15 -83.90 17.40
C ILE A 189 22.41 -84.03 18.25
N VAL A 190 22.48 -85.10 19.05
CA VAL A 190 23.60 -85.41 19.94
C VAL A 190 24.87 -85.87 19.19
N SER A 191 24.83 -86.16 17.87
CA SER A 191 26.05 -86.44 17.08
C SER A 191 25.85 -86.33 15.56
N THR A 192 26.79 -85.71 14.83
CA THR A 192 26.80 -85.61 13.36
C THR A 192 26.97 -86.98 12.68
N LYS A 193 25.88 -87.55 12.12
CA LYS A 193 25.91 -88.73 11.25
C LYS A 193 24.88 -88.59 10.14
N THR A 194 25.13 -89.22 8.98
CA THR A 194 24.18 -89.34 7.87
C THR A 194 23.12 -90.42 8.11
N ASP A 195 23.38 -91.33 9.05
CA ASP A 195 22.51 -92.44 9.42
C ASP A 195 22.25 -92.43 10.93
N TYR A 196 20.99 -92.68 11.31
CA TYR A 196 20.49 -92.62 12.67
C TYR A 196 20.11 -94.01 13.17
N GLU A 197 20.48 -94.34 14.41
CA GLU A 197 20.02 -95.57 15.03
C GLU A 197 18.50 -95.57 15.18
N TYR A 198 17.89 -96.75 15.06
CA TYR A 198 16.47 -96.96 15.30
C TYR A 198 16.02 -96.32 16.63
N SER A 199 14.88 -95.64 16.59
CA SER A 199 14.26 -94.84 17.66
C SER A 199 14.96 -93.53 18.05
N THR A 200 15.92 -93.04 17.26
CA THR A 200 16.50 -91.70 17.48
C THR A 200 15.48 -90.60 17.16
N ASN A 201 15.35 -89.62 18.05
CA ASN A 201 14.57 -88.40 17.79
C ASN A 201 15.49 -87.28 17.30
N VAL A 202 15.22 -86.76 16.10
CA VAL A 202 15.96 -85.66 15.47
C VAL A 202 15.12 -84.40 15.50
N ARG A 203 15.65 -83.29 16.05
CA ARG A 203 14.94 -82.01 16.06
C ARG A 203 15.37 -81.17 14.85
N LEU A 204 14.42 -80.79 14.01
CA LEU A 204 14.64 -79.95 12.83
C LEU A 204 14.16 -78.53 13.12
N THR A 205 14.97 -77.53 12.74
CA THR A 205 14.60 -76.11 12.82
C THR A 205 14.76 -75.48 11.44
N ALA A 206 13.66 -75.02 10.86
CA ALA A 206 13.65 -74.26 9.62
C ALA A 206 13.96 -72.79 9.92
N ILE A 207 14.98 -72.27 9.24
CA ILE A 207 15.45 -70.89 9.33
C ILE A 207 15.30 -70.29 7.94
N PRO A 208 14.28 -69.44 7.69
CA PRO A 208 14.14 -68.77 6.41
C PRO A 208 15.29 -67.81 6.14
N ASP A 209 15.69 -67.71 4.87
CA ASP A 209 16.60 -66.65 4.42
C ASP A 209 15.89 -65.29 4.44
N THR A 210 16.67 -64.20 4.34
CA THR A 210 16.10 -62.84 4.34
C THR A 210 15.12 -62.66 3.19
N GLY A 211 13.89 -62.23 3.47
CA GLY A 211 12.83 -62.07 2.48
C GLY A 211 12.05 -63.35 2.17
N TRP A 212 12.26 -64.43 2.92
CA TRP A 212 11.49 -65.67 2.85
C TRP A 212 10.84 -65.98 4.20
N ALA A 213 9.71 -66.67 4.18
CA ALA A 213 9.01 -67.15 5.36
C ALA A 213 8.85 -68.66 5.29
N PHE A 214 8.99 -69.34 6.43
CA PHE A 214 8.72 -70.77 6.53
C PHE A 214 7.22 -71.02 6.41
N VAL A 215 6.82 -71.92 5.52
CA VAL A 215 5.42 -72.27 5.28
C VAL A 215 5.05 -73.55 6.00
N SER A 216 5.74 -74.65 5.70
CA SER A 216 5.41 -75.96 6.26
C SER A 216 6.49 -77.03 6.02
N TRP A 217 6.42 -78.06 6.85
CA TRP A 217 7.04 -79.36 6.66
C TRP A 217 6.07 -80.28 5.91
N THR A 218 6.60 -81.07 4.97
CA THR A 218 5.87 -82.15 4.28
C THR A 218 6.74 -83.41 4.13
N GLY A 219 6.15 -84.53 3.69
CA GLY A 219 6.82 -85.84 3.65
C GLY A 219 6.44 -86.69 4.84
N ASP A 220 7.43 -87.33 5.48
CA ASP A 220 7.22 -88.19 6.66
C ASP A 220 6.91 -87.41 7.94
N VAL A 221 7.11 -86.09 7.93
CA VAL A 221 6.63 -85.15 8.95
C VAL A 221 5.85 -84.03 8.29
N VAL A 222 4.70 -83.69 8.86
CA VAL A 222 3.84 -82.60 8.41
C VAL A 222 3.59 -81.63 9.56
N GLY A 223 3.71 -80.33 9.30
CA GLY A 223 3.46 -79.31 10.31
C GLY A 223 3.79 -77.92 9.80
N THR A 224 3.26 -76.90 10.47
CA THR A 224 3.48 -75.48 10.14
C THR A 224 4.40 -74.78 11.13
N ASP A 225 4.76 -75.44 12.23
CA ASP A 225 5.71 -74.91 13.19
C ASP A 225 7.13 -74.98 12.61
N SER A 226 7.90 -73.89 12.73
CA SER A 226 9.28 -73.82 12.22
C SER A 226 10.24 -74.78 12.93
N ILE A 227 9.84 -75.36 14.05
CA ILE A 227 10.58 -76.39 14.77
C ILE A 227 9.72 -77.65 14.83
N THR A 228 10.29 -78.78 14.43
CA THR A 228 9.63 -80.09 14.52
C THR A 228 10.59 -81.17 15.01
N THR A 229 10.06 -82.30 15.47
CA THR A 229 10.85 -83.47 15.89
C THR A 229 10.42 -84.69 15.09
N VAL A 230 11.38 -85.43 14.54
CA VAL A 230 11.14 -86.65 13.77
C VAL A 230 11.74 -87.86 14.48
N SER A 231 10.96 -88.94 14.62
CA SER A 231 11.42 -90.20 15.19
C SER A 231 11.85 -91.16 14.09
N ILE A 232 13.13 -91.55 14.07
CA ILE A 232 13.69 -92.41 13.03
C ILE A 232 13.37 -93.88 13.35
N THR A 233 12.34 -94.42 12.71
CA THR A 233 11.99 -95.85 12.79
C THR A 233 12.24 -96.61 11.50
N ASP A 234 12.33 -95.89 10.37
CA ASP A 234 12.72 -96.37 9.04
C ASP A 234 13.41 -95.23 8.26
N SER A 235 13.75 -95.45 6.99
CA SER A 235 14.28 -94.38 6.10
C SER A 235 13.28 -93.23 6.02
N THR A 236 13.71 -92.02 6.37
CA THR A 236 12.82 -90.86 6.56
C THR A 236 13.16 -89.72 5.61
N ASN A 237 12.16 -89.09 4.99
CA ASN A 237 12.29 -87.95 4.09
C ASN A 237 11.34 -86.82 4.49
N VAL A 238 11.90 -85.64 4.74
CA VAL A 238 11.17 -84.44 5.15
C VAL A 238 11.51 -83.29 4.20
N THR A 239 10.52 -82.48 3.81
CA THR A 239 10.71 -81.29 2.98
C THR A 239 10.30 -80.04 3.74
N ALA A 240 11.21 -79.07 3.90
CA ALA A 240 10.88 -77.72 4.35
C ALA A 240 10.50 -76.86 3.15
N THR A 241 9.34 -76.20 3.22
CA THR A 241 8.91 -75.23 2.21
C THR A 241 9.00 -73.83 2.78
N PHE A 242 9.71 -72.96 2.06
CA PHE A 242 9.80 -71.53 2.28
C PHE A 242 9.12 -70.82 1.10
N GLU A 243 8.42 -69.73 1.40
CA GLU A 243 7.78 -68.87 0.41
C GLU A 243 8.35 -67.46 0.53
N LYS A 244 8.58 -66.82 -0.62
CA LYS A 244 9.16 -65.48 -0.68
C LYS A 244 8.12 -64.46 -0.20
N GLU A 245 8.52 -63.59 0.72
CA GLU A 245 7.64 -62.57 1.28
C GLU A 245 7.25 -61.52 0.22
N SER A 246 6.03 -61.00 0.35
CA SER A 246 5.52 -59.91 -0.49
C SER A 246 4.96 -58.77 0.36
N TYR A 247 5.29 -57.53 -0.02
CA TYR A 247 4.95 -56.32 0.73
C TYR A 247 4.13 -55.33 -0.11
N PRO A 248 3.21 -54.56 0.50
CA PRO A 248 2.44 -53.54 -0.21
C PRO A 248 3.29 -52.29 -0.49
N LEU A 249 3.06 -51.67 -1.66
CA LEU A 249 3.56 -50.33 -2.00
C LEU A 249 2.34 -49.40 -2.14
N ASN A 250 2.15 -48.51 -1.17
CA ASN A 250 1.07 -47.53 -1.17
C ASN A 250 1.55 -46.21 -1.79
N ILE A 251 0.89 -45.76 -2.86
CA ILE A 251 1.20 -44.50 -3.53
C ILE A 251 0.07 -43.51 -3.26
N THR A 252 0.43 -42.30 -2.85
CA THR A 252 -0.50 -41.18 -2.65
C THR A 252 -0.06 -39.97 -3.45
N VAL A 253 -1.01 -39.11 -3.80
CA VAL A 253 -0.77 -37.88 -4.55
C VAL A 253 -1.31 -36.69 -3.76
N GLU A 254 -0.53 -35.63 -3.68
CA GLU A 254 -0.95 -34.30 -3.23
C GLU A 254 -0.75 -33.30 -4.38
N GLY A 255 -1.79 -32.53 -4.71
CA GLY A 255 -1.84 -31.67 -5.89
C GLY A 255 -2.45 -32.34 -7.12
N GLY A 256 -2.36 -31.67 -8.27
CA GLY A 256 -2.91 -32.13 -9.56
C GLY A 256 -1.88 -32.89 -10.38
N GLY A 257 -1.98 -34.22 -10.36
CA GLY A 257 -1.12 -35.09 -11.16
C GLY A 257 -1.42 -36.55 -10.89
N VAL A 258 -0.70 -37.42 -11.58
CA VAL A 258 -0.77 -38.87 -11.40
C VAL A 258 0.62 -39.45 -11.29
N VAL A 259 0.73 -40.58 -10.62
CA VAL A 259 1.92 -41.43 -10.73
C VAL A 259 1.59 -42.51 -11.74
N GLU A 260 2.28 -42.51 -12.88
CA GLU A 260 2.10 -43.56 -13.87
C GLU A 260 2.77 -44.85 -13.41
N GLU A 261 1.94 -45.80 -13.02
CA GLU A 261 2.31 -47.17 -12.67
C GLU A 261 2.46 -48.06 -13.92
N ASN A 262 2.93 -47.52 -15.05
CA ASN A 262 2.93 -48.21 -16.35
C ASN A 262 3.83 -49.48 -16.39
N LEU A 263 4.45 -49.87 -15.27
CA LEU A 263 5.27 -51.05 -15.11
C LEU A 263 4.74 -52.04 -14.06
N ILE A 264 3.56 -51.83 -13.47
CA ILE A 264 3.22 -52.54 -12.24
C ILE A 264 1.78 -53.02 -12.11
N GLN A 265 1.64 -54.34 -12.19
CA GLN A 265 0.37 -55.06 -12.29
C GLN A 265 -0.19 -55.53 -10.94
N SER A 266 0.51 -55.25 -9.83
CA SER A 266 0.23 -55.84 -8.50
C SER A 266 0.25 -54.81 -7.39
N LYS A 267 -0.66 -54.95 -6.41
CA LYS A 267 -0.71 -54.14 -5.17
C LYS A 267 0.35 -54.55 -4.13
N SER A 268 1.04 -55.66 -4.37
CA SER A 268 2.11 -56.18 -3.52
C SER A 268 3.27 -56.69 -4.38
N TYR A 269 4.47 -56.57 -3.83
CA TYR A 269 5.74 -56.87 -4.51
C TYR A 269 6.55 -57.86 -3.70
N GLU A 270 7.19 -58.81 -4.37
CA GLU A 270 8.15 -59.70 -3.71
C GLU A 270 9.29 -58.88 -3.07
N PHE A 271 9.79 -59.35 -1.92
CA PHE A 271 10.95 -58.76 -1.26
C PHE A 271 12.14 -58.61 -2.23
N GLY A 272 12.76 -57.42 -2.21
CA GLY A 272 13.87 -57.02 -3.08
C GLY A 272 13.45 -56.52 -4.47
N SER A 273 12.16 -56.42 -4.77
CA SER A 273 11.70 -55.83 -6.04
C SER A 273 12.08 -54.35 -6.12
N ILE A 274 12.57 -53.90 -7.28
CA ILE A 274 12.85 -52.49 -7.55
C ILE A 274 11.76 -51.95 -8.49
N VAL A 275 10.98 -50.99 -7.99
CA VAL A 275 9.86 -50.37 -8.70
C VAL A 275 10.25 -48.96 -9.13
N GLN A 276 10.12 -48.64 -10.42
CA GLN A 276 10.28 -47.27 -10.90
C GLN A 276 8.93 -46.56 -10.96
N LEU A 277 8.83 -45.40 -10.32
CA LEU A 277 7.66 -44.53 -10.33
C LEU A 277 7.95 -43.29 -11.18
N VAL A 278 6.95 -42.87 -11.96
CA VAL A 278 7.02 -41.67 -12.80
C VAL A 278 5.86 -40.74 -12.42
N ALA A 279 6.18 -39.57 -11.87
CA ALA A 279 5.21 -38.52 -11.62
C ALA A 279 4.91 -37.79 -12.94
N LYS A 280 3.64 -37.74 -13.31
CA LYS A 280 3.15 -36.95 -14.44
C LYS A 280 2.21 -35.87 -13.91
N PRO A 281 2.63 -34.60 -13.94
CA PRO A 281 1.76 -33.51 -13.55
C PRO A 281 0.56 -33.39 -14.51
N ASP A 282 -0.59 -32.98 -13.97
CA ASP A 282 -1.72 -32.55 -14.78
C ASP A 282 -1.44 -31.16 -15.41
N TYR A 283 -2.26 -30.74 -16.39
CA TYR A 283 -2.12 -29.42 -16.99
C TYR A 283 -2.18 -28.30 -15.93
N GLY A 284 -1.18 -27.42 -15.91
CA GLY A 284 -1.09 -26.31 -14.96
C GLY A 284 -0.51 -26.66 -13.59
N TRP A 285 0.07 -27.86 -13.46
CA TRP A 285 0.80 -28.29 -12.29
C TRP A 285 2.22 -28.66 -12.71
N GLU A 286 3.15 -28.53 -11.77
CA GLU A 286 4.51 -29.05 -11.88
C GLU A 286 4.75 -30.10 -10.80
N PHE A 287 5.64 -31.05 -11.08
CA PHE A 287 6.09 -31.98 -10.05
C PHE A 287 7.08 -31.28 -9.13
N ASP A 288 6.77 -31.21 -7.83
CA ASP A 288 7.64 -30.59 -6.83
C ASP A 288 8.64 -31.60 -6.26
N SER A 289 8.12 -32.69 -5.66
CA SER A 289 8.97 -33.66 -4.98
C SER A 289 8.26 -34.97 -4.61
N TRP A 290 9.09 -35.99 -4.33
CA TRP A 290 8.67 -37.22 -3.66
C TRP A 290 8.87 -37.10 -2.15
N SER A 291 7.98 -37.73 -1.37
CA SER A 291 8.09 -37.86 0.09
C SER A 291 7.58 -39.23 0.58
N GLY A 292 7.76 -39.50 1.87
CA GLY A 292 7.49 -40.82 2.48
C GLY A 292 8.76 -41.66 2.55
N ASP A 293 8.69 -42.90 2.07
CA ASP A 293 9.83 -43.84 2.07
C ASP A 293 10.86 -43.58 0.96
N VAL A 294 10.59 -42.64 0.05
CA VAL A 294 11.56 -42.10 -0.90
C VAL A 294 11.51 -40.57 -0.90
N SER A 295 12.57 -39.95 -1.43
CA SER A 295 12.65 -38.50 -1.60
C SER A 295 13.39 -38.15 -2.89
N GLY A 296 13.12 -36.98 -3.43
CA GLY A 296 13.77 -36.50 -4.65
C GLY A 296 12.93 -35.46 -5.38
N LYS A 297 13.57 -34.72 -6.27
CA LYS A 297 12.91 -33.70 -7.12
C LYS A 297 12.80 -34.12 -8.60
N ASP A 298 13.46 -35.21 -8.97
CA ASP A 298 13.32 -35.78 -10.30
C ASP A 298 11.93 -36.40 -10.44
N SER A 299 11.27 -36.17 -11.57
CA SER A 299 9.94 -36.73 -11.86
C SER A 299 9.92 -38.27 -11.94
N THR A 300 11.08 -38.92 -11.85
CA THR A 300 11.23 -40.37 -11.76
C THR A 300 11.98 -40.75 -10.49
N VAL A 301 11.51 -41.77 -9.77
CA VAL A 301 12.17 -42.32 -8.59
C VAL A 301 12.12 -43.85 -8.58
N THR A 302 13.11 -44.51 -7.99
CA THR A 302 13.12 -45.96 -7.79
C THR A 302 12.89 -46.30 -6.32
N VAL A 303 12.04 -47.29 -6.05
CA VAL A 303 11.70 -47.80 -4.72
C VAL A 303 12.13 -49.26 -4.63
N GLU A 304 13.02 -49.59 -3.71
CA GLU A 304 13.34 -50.98 -3.36
C GLU A 304 12.36 -51.47 -2.29
N VAL A 305 11.64 -52.56 -2.56
CA VAL A 305 10.63 -53.11 -1.65
C VAL A 305 11.27 -54.15 -0.73
N ASP A 306 11.80 -53.69 0.39
CA ASP A 306 12.36 -54.49 1.50
C ASP A 306 11.38 -54.66 2.69
N GLY A 307 10.16 -54.16 2.54
CA GLY A 307 9.11 -54.08 3.56
C GLY A 307 7.92 -53.26 3.05
N PRO A 308 6.88 -53.00 3.87
CA PRO A 308 5.78 -52.12 3.46
C PRO A 308 6.28 -50.71 3.14
N LYS A 309 5.93 -50.19 1.96
CA LYS A 309 6.36 -48.86 1.49
C LYS A 309 5.18 -47.91 1.30
N ASN A 310 5.36 -46.64 1.64
CA ASN A 310 4.43 -45.54 1.44
C ASN A 310 5.17 -44.39 0.75
N VAL A 311 4.75 -44.08 -0.49
CA VAL A 311 5.35 -43.03 -1.31
C VAL A 311 4.29 -42.00 -1.63
N LYS A 312 4.67 -40.72 -1.56
CA LYS A 312 3.80 -39.61 -1.88
C LYS A 312 4.44 -38.73 -2.95
N ALA A 313 3.76 -38.54 -4.07
CA ALA A 313 4.10 -37.53 -5.07
C ALA A 313 3.42 -36.21 -4.70
N ILE A 314 4.21 -35.13 -4.69
CA ILE A 314 3.73 -33.78 -4.41
C ILE A 314 3.86 -32.96 -5.69
N PHE A 315 2.75 -32.35 -6.10
CA PHE A 315 2.65 -31.44 -7.23
C PHE A 315 2.29 -30.05 -6.73
N THR A 316 2.92 -29.03 -7.29
CA THR A 316 2.61 -27.62 -7.02
C THR A 316 1.95 -27.00 -8.24
N ARG A 317 0.96 -26.13 -8.01
CA ARG A 317 0.24 -25.49 -9.09
C ARG A 317 1.10 -24.40 -9.71
N GLU A 318 1.18 -24.35 -11.04
CA GLU A 318 1.94 -23.32 -11.74
C GLU A 318 1.34 -21.94 -11.45
N SER A 319 2.20 -20.94 -11.35
CA SER A 319 1.80 -19.54 -11.14
C SER A 319 2.47 -18.64 -12.17
N PHE A 320 1.74 -17.61 -12.61
CA PHE A 320 2.16 -16.70 -13.67
C PHE A 320 1.95 -15.25 -13.24
N GLU A 321 2.78 -14.36 -13.78
CA GLU A 321 2.74 -12.93 -13.48
C GLU A 321 1.78 -12.19 -14.42
N LEU A 322 1.13 -11.14 -13.89
CA LEU A 322 0.32 -10.19 -14.65
C LEU A 322 0.92 -8.79 -14.53
N ASP A 323 1.49 -8.27 -15.62
CA ASP A 323 2.03 -6.91 -15.72
C ASP A 323 0.96 -5.97 -16.30
N ILE A 324 0.62 -4.91 -15.58
CA ILE A 324 -0.36 -3.91 -16.01
C ILE A 324 0.34 -2.56 -16.10
N ARG A 325 0.25 -1.94 -17.28
CA ARG A 325 0.76 -0.60 -17.55
C ARG A 325 -0.39 0.35 -17.84
N VAL A 326 -0.19 1.61 -17.50
CA VAL A 326 -1.11 2.71 -17.79
C VAL A 326 -0.40 3.71 -18.67
N GLU A 327 -1.02 4.04 -19.80
CA GLU A 327 -0.63 5.15 -20.68
C GLU A 327 -1.70 6.24 -20.62
N GLY A 328 -1.30 7.48 -20.31
CA GLY A 328 -2.23 8.55 -19.96
C GLY A 328 -2.57 8.56 -18.47
N GLU A 329 -3.62 9.29 -18.08
CA GLU A 329 -4.07 9.37 -16.69
C GLU A 329 -5.35 8.55 -16.46
N GLY A 330 -5.26 7.60 -15.54
CA GLY A 330 -6.32 6.70 -15.16
C GLY A 330 -5.80 5.59 -14.24
N GLU A 331 -6.71 4.79 -13.73
CA GLU A 331 -6.40 3.65 -12.87
C GLU A 331 -6.96 2.37 -13.49
N VAL A 332 -6.32 1.25 -13.15
CA VAL A 332 -6.84 -0.09 -13.47
C VAL A 332 -7.17 -0.77 -12.17
N ASP A 333 -8.46 -1.04 -11.97
CA ASP A 333 -8.92 -1.88 -10.87
C ASP A 333 -8.77 -3.35 -11.25
N GLN A 334 -8.36 -4.12 -10.25
CA GLN A 334 -8.25 -5.56 -10.35
C GLN A 334 -9.13 -6.22 -9.28
N GLU A 335 -10.09 -7.05 -9.70
CA GLU A 335 -11.06 -7.66 -8.78
C GLU A 335 -10.40 -8.66 -7.81
N ILE A 336 -9.37 -9.38 -8.26
CA ILE A 336 -8.59 -10.31 -7.44
C ILE A 336 -7.16 -9.76 -7.36
N VAL A 337 -6.80 -9.14 -6.24
CA VAL A 337 -5.41 -8.70 -5.99
C VAL A 337 -4.67 -9.84 -5.31
N GLN A 338 -3.95 -10.64 -6.10
CA GLN A 338 -2.98 -11.58 -5.58
C GLN A 338 -1.58 -10.98 -5.71
N SER A 339 -0.67 -11.32 -4.80
CA SER A 339 0.66 -10.72 -4.67
C SER A 339 1.57 -11.01 -5.87
N LYS A 340 1.34 -10.32 -6.99
CA LYS A 340 2.06 -10.34 -8.28
C LYS A 340 1.98 -11.62 -9.12
N SER A 341 1.60 -12.76 -8.53
CA SER A 341 1.45 -14.04 -9.23
C SER A 341 0.06 -14.62 -9.05
N TYR A 342 -0.50 -15.18 -10.13
CA TYR A 342 -1.80 -15.84 -10.18
C TYR A 342 -1.62 -17.32 -10.49
N GLU A 343 -2.42 -18.18 -9.86
CA GLU A 343 -2.46 -19.61 -10.20
C GLU A 343 -2.94 -19.80 -11.65
N TYR A 344 -2.45 -20.84 -12.33
CA TYR A 344 -2.89 -21.20 -13.68
C TYR A 344 -4.42 -21.32 -13.79
N GLN A 345 -4.95 -20.70 -14.86
CA GLN A 345 -6.37 -20.51 -15.18
C GLN A 345 -7.17 -19.62 -14.21
N THR A 346 -6.50 -18.78 -13.42
CA THR A 346 -7.20 -17.73 -12.69
C THR A 346 -7.81 -16.75 -13.69
N LEU A 347 -9.11 -16.49 -13.56
CA LEU A 347 -9.80 -15.44 -14.31
C LEU A 347 -9.67 -14.13 -13.53
N VAL A 348 -8.98 -13.15 -14.10
CA VAL A 348 -8.80 -11.83 -13.52
C VAL A 348 -9.67 -10.84 -14.29
N LYS A 349 -10.56 -10.13 -13.59
CA LYS A 349 -11.30 -9.00 -14.16
C LYS A 349 -10.46 -7.72 -14.00
N LEU A 350 -10.23 -7.03 -15.11
CA LEU A 350 -9.58 -5.72 -15.17
C LEU A 350 -10.61 -4.68 -15.61
N THR A 351 -10.69 -3.58 -14.86
CA THR A 351 -11.59 -2.45 -15.15
C THR A 351 -10.77 -1.17 -15.28
N ALA A 352 -10.82 -0.54 -16.45
CA ALA A 352 -10.14 0.73 -16.70
C ALA A 352 -10.99 1.93 -16.28
N ASN A 353 -10.44 2.77 -15.40
CA ASN A 353 -11.05 3.97 -14.84
C ASN A 353 -10.28 5.22 -15.28
N PRO A 354 -10.71 5.91 -16.35
CA PRO A 354 -10.10 7.17 -16.74
C PRO A 354 -10.22 8.20 -15.62
N SER A 355 -9.15 8.97 -15.40
CA SER A 355 -9.20 10.14 -14.52
C SER A 355 -9.99 11.28 -15.18
N ASP A 356 -10.35 12.30 -14.38
CA ASP A 356 -11.04 13.47 -14.90
C ASP A 356 -10.25 14.13 -16.05
N GLY A 357 -10.93 14.43 -17.16
CA GLY A 357 -10.31 14.97 -18.37
C GLY A 357 -9.72 13.95 -19.34
N TRP A 358 -9.77 12.66 -19.02
CA TRP A 358 -9.27 11.58 -19.86
C TRP A 358 -10.39 10.62 -20.29
N GLY A 359 -10.29 10.14 -21.52
CA GLY A 359 -11.21 9.20 -22.15
C GLY A 359 -10.54 7.83 -22.33
N TRP A 360 -11.34 6.79 -22.24
CA TRP A 360 -10.88 5.42 -22.50
C TRP A 360 -10.55 5.22 -23.98
N SER A 361 -9.33 4.79 -24.29
CA SER A 361 -8.88 4.52 -25.67
C SER A 361 -8.81 3.03 -26.02
N GLY A 362 -8.56 2.16 -25.04
CA GLY A 362 -8.54 0.72 -25.26
C GLY A 362 -7.45 0.01 -24.47
N TRP A 363 -7.58 -1.32 -24.40
CA TRP A 363 -6.55 -2.24 -23.95
C TRP A 363 -5.63 -2.62 -25.12
N SER A 364 -4.34 -2.79 -24.84
CA SER A 364 -3.36 -3.39 -25.74
C SER A 364 -2.40 -4.32 -24.98
N GLY A 365 -1.47 -4.99 -25.68
CA GLY A 365 -0.59 -6.01 -25.11
C GLY A 365 -0.99 -7.40 -25.61
N ASP A 366 -1.22 -8.34 -24.70
CA ASP A 366 -1.61 -9.72 -25.05
C ASP A 366 -3.01 -9.85 -25.66
N THR A 367 -3.84 -8.80 -25.51
CA THR A 367 -5.11 -8.67 -26.21
C THR A 367 -5.41 -7.21 -26.43
N THR A 368 -6.10 -6.92 -27.53
CA THR A 368 -6.67 -5.60 -27.81
C THR A 368 -8.16 -5.62 -27.56
N SER A 369 -8.68 -4.64 -26.83
CA SER A 369 -10.11 -4.51 -26.58
C SER A 369 -10.52 -3.04 -26.46
N SER A 370 -11.65 -2.68 -27.04
CA SER A 370 -12.29 -1.38 -26.83
C SER A 370 -13.22 -1.36 -25.62
N GLU A 371 -13.55 -2.52 -25.04
CA GLU A 371 -14.36 -2.62 -23.83
C GLU A 371 -13.57 -2.08 -22.63
N ARG A 372 -14.24 -1.33 -21.75
CA ARG A 372 -13.62 -0.80 -20.52
C ARG A 372 -13.30 -1.89 -19.50
N GLU A 373 -14.05 -2.98 -19.54
CA GLU A 373 -13.85 -4.13 -18.67
C GLU A 373 -13.47 -5.35 -19.50
N ILE A 374 -12.43 -6.05 -19.08
CA ILE A 374 -12.02 -7.32 -19.68
C ILE A 374 -11.81 -8.38 -18.61
N VAL A 375 -12.07 -9.64 -18.98
CA VAL A 375 -11.72 -10.80 -18.16
C VAL A 375 -10.58 -11.53 -18.85
N VAL A 376 -9.47 -11.69 -18.14
CA VAL A 376 -8.24 -12.30 -18.67
C VAL A 376 -8.03 -13.65 -18.00
N ASN A 377 -7.81 -14.69 -18.80
CA ASN A 377 -7.49 -16.02 -18.31
C ASN A 377 -5.97 -16.16 -18.16
N ILE A 378 -5.45 -16.30 -16.94
CA ILE A 378 -4.01 -16.41 -16.70
C ILE A 378 -3.52 -17.83 -17.00
N ASP A 379 -3.10 -18.07 -18.24
CA ASP A 379 -2.56 -19.35 -18.74
C ASP A 379 -1.03 -19.31 -18.99
N GLN A 380 -0.44 -18.12 -18.96
CA GLN A 380 0.99 -17.84 -19.03
C GLN A 380 1.22 -16.43 -18.43
N ASN A 381 2.47 -15.96 -18.37
CA ASN A 381 2.74 -14.56 -18.01
C ASN A 381 2.03 -13.63 -18.99
N LYS A 382 1.26 -12.68 -18.47
CA LYS A 382 0.51 -11.73 -19.29
C LYS A 382 0.88 -10.27 -19.04
N SER A 383 0.78 -9.46 -20.08
CA SER A 383 0.97 -8.02 -20.05
C SER A 383 -0.15 -7.27 -20.77
N PHE A 384 -0.70 -6.27 -20.10
CA PHE A 384 -1.74 -5.39 -20.62
C PHE A 384 -1.35 -3.93 -20.43
N THR A 385 -1.69 -3.11 -21.41
CA THR A 385 -1.59 -1.64 -21.31
C THR A 385 -2.99 -1.06 -21.44
N ALA A 386 -3.44 -0.34 -20.41
CA ALA A 386 -4.62 0.50 -20.44
C ALA A 386 -4.23 1.87 -21.01
N SER A 387 -4.80 2.24 -22.15
CA SER A 387 -4.53 3.54 -22.77
C SER A 387 -5.71 4.48 -22.56
N PHE A 388 -5.40 5.67 -22.05
CA PHE A 388 -6.31 6.79 -21.88
C PHE A 388 -5.84 7.94 -22.77
N ALA A 389 -6.77 8.70 -23.34
CA ALA A 389 -6.47 9.88 -24.16
C ALA A 389 -7.16 11.11 -23.59
N GLU A 390 -6.47 12.26 -23.56
CA GLU A 390 -7.07 13.51 -23.12
C GLU A 390 -8.31 13.87 -23.97
N ILE A 391 -9.35 14.33 -23.29
CA ILE A 391 -10.57 14.85 -23.91
C ILE A 391 -10.40 16.35 -24.14
N ASP A 392 -10.76 16.79 -25.34
CA ASP A 392 -10.84 18.20 -25.70
C ASP A 392 -12.25 18.74 -25.48
N TYR A 393 -12.34 19.92 -24.87
CA TYR A 393 -13.60 20.62 -24.60
C TYR A 393 -13.71 21.92 -25.40
N THR A 394 -14.93 22.37 -25.67
CA THR A 394 -15.20 23.63 -26.38
C THR A 394 -15.92 24.64 -25.49
N ILE A 395 -15.68 25.93 -25.77
CA ILE A 395 -16.40 27.04 -25.12
C ILE A 395 -17.18 27.78 -26.22
N THR A 396 -18.50 27.71 -26.15
CA THR A 396 -19.41 28.39 -27.07
C THR A 396 -19.85 29.72 -26.47
N LYS A 397 -19.69 30.81 -27.21
CA LYS A 397 -20.03 32.18 -26.77
C LYS A 397 -21.39 32.60 -27.35
N ALA A 398 -22.27 33.13 -26.52
CA ALA A 398 -23.55 33.70 -26.95
C ALA A 398 -23.77 35.08 -26.32
N VAL A 399 -24.43 35.97 -27.06
CA VAL A 399 -24.68 37.35 -26.63
C VAL A 399 -26.15 37.69 -26.84
N GLU A 400 -26.82 38.22 -25.80
CA GLU A 400 -28.13 38.86 -25.90
C GLU A 400 -27.96 40.38 -25.76
N GLY A 401 -28.40 41.15 -26.76
CA GLY A 401 -28.09 42.58 -26.88
C GLY A 401 -26.83 42.82 -27.73
N GLU A 402 -26.21 44.00 -27.61
CA GLU A 402 -24.99 44.35 -28.35
C GLU A 402 -23.77 44.42 -27.43
N GLY A 403 -22.77 43.60 -27.74
CA GLY A 403 -21.53 43.47 -27.00
C GLY A 403 -20.72 42.28 -27.48
N THR A 404 -19.61 42.01 -26.82
CA THR A 404 -18.74 40.87 -27.18
C THR A 404 -18.30 40.11 -25.93
N ILE A 405 -17.97 38.82 -26.11
CA ILE A 405 -17.30 38.00 -25.11
C ILE A 405 -15.91 37.66 -25.67
N THR A 406 -14.88 37.89 -24.87
CA THR A 406 -13.49 37.51 -25.17
C THR A 406 -13.00 36.52 -24.14
N LEU A 407 -12.21 35.52 -24.56
CA LEU A 407 -11.60 34.53 -23.68
C LEU A 407 -10.09 34.75 -23.58
N GLU A 408 -9.52 34.47 -22.42
CA GLU A 408 -8.08 34.46 -22.21
C GLU A 408 -7.69 33.22 -21.40
N PRO A 409 -6.92 32.28 -21.99
CA PRO A 409 -6.52 32.24 -23.42
C PRO A 409 -7.71 31.99 -24.36
N GLU A 410 -7.62 32.45 -25.61
CA GLU A 410 -8.59 32.11 -26.68
C GLU A 410 -8.04 30.94 -27.50
N LEU A 411 -8.65 29.76 -27.36
CA LEU A 411 -8.29 28.51 -28.03
C LEU A 411 -9.50 27.90 -28.75
N GLU A 412 -9.23 27.06 -29.77
CA GLU A 412 -10.26 26.28 -30.47
C GLU A 412 -10.86 25.19 -29.56
N THR A 413 -10.00 24.52 -28.80
CA THR A 413 -10.38 23.57 -27.75
C THR A 413 -9.53 23.78 -26.49
N TYR A 414 -10.05 23.31 -25.35
CA TYR A 414 -9.45 23.44 -24.03
C TYR A 414 -9.31 22.06 -23.38
N LYS A 415 -8.24 21.88 -22.61
CA LYS A 415 -8.05 20.68 -21.79
C LYS A 415 -8.78 20.82 -20.45
N PHE A 416 -9.10 19.70 -19.83
CA PHE A 416 -9.67 19.69 -18.47
C PHE A 416 -8.81 20.51 -17.50
N GLY A 417 -9.43 21.28 -16.62
CA GLY A 417 -8.75 22.13 -15.64
C GLY A 417 -8.12 23.40 -16.23
N THR A 418 -8.20 23.65 -17.54
CA THR A 418 -7.67 24.90 -18.12
C THR A 418 -8.40 26.08 -17.49
N SER A 419 -7.66 26.97 -16.83
CA SER A 419 -8.20 28.20 -16.27
C SER A 419 -8.41 29.23 -17.39
N VAL A 420 -9.67 29.65 -17.58
CA VAL A 420 -10.08 30.61 -18.61
C VAL A 420 -10.72 31.81 -17.94
N ARG A 421 -10.32 33.00 -18.40
CA ARG A 421 -10.97 34.26 -18.04
C ARG A 421 -11.84 34.74 -19.19
N ALA A 422 -13.13 34.94 -18.93
CA ALA A 422 -14.05 35.55 -19.89
C ALA A 422 -14.40 36.99 -19.51
N THR A 423 -14.39 37.88 -20.49
CA THR A 423 -14.75 39.30 -20.31
C THR A 423 -15.85 39.70 -21.29
N ALA A 424 -16.99 40.15 -20.75
CA ALA A 424 -18.07 40.76 -21.50
C ALA A 424 -17.80 42.26 -21.70
N THR A 425 -17.68 42.71 -22.94
CA THR A 425 -17.45 44.12 -23.29
C THR A 425 -18.70 44.67 -23.97
N PRO A 426 -19.42 45.62 -23.34
CA PRO A 426 -20.58 46.25 -23.96
C PRO A 426 -20.20 47.04 -25.21
N ALA A 427 -21.08 47.08 -26.20
CA ALA A 427 -20.95 48.01 -27.33
C ALA A 427 -21.33 49.44 -26.91
N ASP A 428 -21.03 50.44 -27.75
CA ASP A 428 -21.43 51.83 -27.51
C ASP A 428 -22.96 51.94 -27.33
N GLY A 429 -23.39 52.58 -26.24
CA GLY A 429 -24.82 52.69 -25.88
C GLY A 429 -25.41 51.46 -25.18
N TRP A 430 -24.57 50.50 -24.77
CA TRP A 430 -24.98 49.32 -24.02
C TRP A 430 -24.21 49.20 -22.71
N GLU A 431 -24.84 48.58 -21.71
CA GLU A 431 -24.24 48.25 -20.42
C GLU A 431 -24.35 46.74 -20.19
N PHE A 432 -23.33 46.14 -19.59
CA PHE A 432 -23.39 44.74 -19.17
C PHE A 432 -24.45 44.58 -18.09
N GLN A 433 -25.41 43.69 -18.31
CA GLN A 433 -26.47 43.42 -17.35
C GLN A 433 -26.08 42.25 -16.44
N GLU A 434 -25.90 41.07 -17.03
CA GLU A 434 -25.60 39.83 -16.30
C GLU A 434 -25.09 38.73 -17.24
N TRP A 435 -24.56 37.65 -16.65
CA TRP A 435 -24.33 36.39 -17.34
C TRP A 435 -25.58 35.52 -17.20
N LEU A 436 -26.15 35.04 -18.30
CA LEU A 436 -27.42 34.28 -18.31
C LEU A 436 -27.24 32.78 -18.11
N GLU A 437 -26.21 32.23 -18.76
CA GLU A 437 -25.92 30.80 -18.73
C GLU A 437 -24.41 30.60 -18.72
N TYR A 438 -23.97 29.75 -17.79
CA TYR A 438 -22.58 29.36 -17.61
C TYR A 438 -22.52 27.89 -17.16
N SER A 439 -23.31 27.04 -17.83
CA SER A 439 -23.36 25.61 -17.55
C SER A 439 -22.04 24.95 -17.95
N GLY A 440 -21.65 23.94 -17.18
CA GLY A 440 -20.42 23.20 -17.44
C GLY A 440 -19.15 23.79 -16.84
N LEU A 441 -19.25 25.00 -16.28
CA LEU A 441 -18.21 25.56 -15.42
C LEU A 441 -18.22 24.80 -14.10
N GLY A 442 -17.11 24.16 -13.75
CA GLY A 442 -16.82 23.92 -12.34
C GLY A 442 -16.98 25.25 -11.60
N ASN A 443 -17.62 25.21 -10.43
CA ASN A 443 -18.02 26.39 -9.63
C ASN A 443 -17.08 27.61 -9.84
N PRO A 444 -17.52 28.69 -10.53
CA PRO A 444 -16.62 29.74 -11.00
C PRO A 444 -15.89 30.40 -9.82
N SER A 445 -14.56 30.43 -9.88
CA SER A 445 -13.73 30.81 -8.74
C SER A 445 -13.84 32.30 -8.41
N VAL A 446 -14.14 33.14 -9.40
CA VAL A 446 -14.36 34.58 -9.23
C VAL A 446 -15.39 35.08 -10.25
N VAL A 447 -16.47 35.71 -9.76
CA VAL A 447 -17.43 36.46 -10.57
C VAL A 447 -17.40 37.91 -10.08
N THR A 448 -17.01 38.84 -10.95
CA THR A 448 -16.97 40.26 -10.60
C THR A 448 -17.45 41.09 -11.78
N GLY A 449 -18.72 41.49 -11.74
CA GLY A 449 -19.35 42.28 -12.81
C GLY A 449 -19.26 41.58 -14.17
N ASN A 450 -18.69 42.27 -15.16
CA ASN A 450 -18.56 41.82 -16.54
C ASN A 450 -17.42 40.81 -16.79
N ARG A 451 -16.81 40.25 -15.72
CA ARG A 451 -15.72 39.28 -15.81
C ARG A 451 -16.00 38.04 -14.97
N ILE A 452 -15.66 36.88 -15.52
CA ILE A 452 -15.67 35.60 -14.81
C ILE A 452 -14.36 34.83 -15.04
N GLN A 453 -13.92 34.10 -14.03
CA GLN A 453 -12.82 33.13 -14.14
C GLN A 453 -13.29 31.75 -13.69
N PHE A 454 -12.99 30.74 -14.50
CA PHE A 454 -13.41 29.36 -14.28
C PHE A 454 -12.39 28.36 -14.81
N GLU A 455 -12.51 27.10 -14.38
CA GLU A 455 -11.77 25.98 -14.96
C GLU A 455 -12.69 25.16 -15.87
N VAL A 456 -12.19 24.81 -17.04
CA VAL A 456 -12.94 23.99 -18.00
C VAL A 456 -13.05 22.56 -17.49
N GLN A 457 -14.27 22.09 -17.23
CA GLN A 457 -14.52 20.71 -16.79
C GLN A 457 -15.29 19.88 -17.83
N ASN A 458 -16.04 20.55 -18.70
CA ASN A 458 -16.77 19.96 -19.83
C ASN A 458 -17.02 21.05 -20.88
N ASN A 459 -17.77 20.75 -21.95
CA ASN A 459 -18.16 21.75 -22.94
C ASN A 459 -19.01 22.85 -22.30
N VAL A 460 -18.59 24.09 -22.45
CA VAL A 460 -19.19 25.25 -21.81
C VAL A 460 -20.00 26.04 -22.84
N THR A 461 -21.20 26.47 -22.49
CA THR A 461 -21.88 27.58 -23.17
C THR A 461 -21.87 28.78 -22.25
N LEU A 462 -21.33 29.90 -22.73
CA LEU A 462 -21.19 31.13 -21.97
C LEU A 462 -21.97 32.26 -22.63
N SER A 463 -22.98 32.76 -21.92
CA SER A 463 -23.94 33.75 -22.43
C SER A 463 -23.92 35.05 -21.64
N ALA A 464 -23.65 36.18 -22.29
CA ALA A 464 -23.69 37.52 -21.70
C ALA A 464 -24.92 38.30 -22.18
N LYS A 465 -25.63 38.94 -21.26
CA LYS A 465 -26.72 39.87 -21.56
C LYS A 465 -26.29 41.31 -21.38
N PHE A 466 -26.61 42.12 -22.37
CA PHE A 466 -26.41 43.56 -22.36
C PHE A 466 -27.78 44.26 -22.42
N LYS A 467 -27.90 45.40 -21.77
CA LYS A 467 -29.08 46.28 -21.86
C LYS A 467 -28.69 47.60 -22.50
N GLN A 468 -29.60 48.17 -23.27
CA GLN A 468 -29.39 49.47 -23.91
C GLN A 468 -29.56 50.60 -22.87
N VAL A 469 -28.68 51.60 -22.96
CA VAL A 469 -28.67 52.78 -22.08
C VAL A 469 -28.41 54.05 -22.88
N PHE A 470 -28.89 55.19 -22.39
CA PHE A 470 -28.68 56.51 -23.00
C PHE A 470 -27.98 57.47 -22.05
N LYS A 471 -27.14 58.34 -22.62
CA LYS A 471 -26.38 59.34 -21.89
C LYS A 471 -27.17 60.64 -21.78
N LEU A 472 -27.28 61.17 -20.57
CA LEU A 472 -27.76 62.52 -20.29
C LEU A 472 -26.56 63.40 -19.93
N THR A 473 -26.34 64.47 -20.69
CA THR A 473 -25.39 65.53 -20.37
C THR A 473 -26.15 66.75 -19.87
N THR A 474 -25.69 67.35 -18.79
CA THR A 474 -26.28 68.56 -18.20
C THR A 474 -25.24 69.67 -18.10
N SER A 475 -25.65 70.92 -18.36
CA SER A 475 -24.80 72.10 -18.25
C SER A 475 -25.61 73.35 -17.86
N THR A 476 -24.95 74.43 -17.45
CA THR A 476 -25.62 75.65 -17.01
C THR A 476 -25.14 76.88 -17.78
N THR A 477 -26.04 77.83 -17.99
CA THR A 477 -25.73 79.20 -18.46
C THR A 477 -26.12 80.16 -17.34
N GLY A 478 -25.22 81.03 -16.89
CA GLY A 478 -25.39 81.79 -15.64
C GLY A 478 -24.92 80.99 -14.41
N SER A 479 -25.24 81.46 -13.20
CA SER A 479 -24.80 80.83 -11.96
C SER A 479 -25.90 79.98 -11.32
N GLY A 480 -25.63 78.68 -11.17
CA GLY A 480 -26.55 77.71 -10.59
C GLY A 480 -26.10 76.27 -10.85
N SER A 481 -26.92 75.31 -10.45
CA SER A 481 -26.63 73.87 -10.57
C SER A 481 -27.82 73.04 -11.05
N ILE A 482 -27.54 71.85 -11.59
CA ILE A 482 -28.54 70.87 -12.03
C ILE A 482 -28.35 69.57 -11.24
N SER A 483 -29.45 69.00 -10.74
CA SER A 483 -29.47 67.68 -10.09
C SER A 483 -30.57 66.79 -10.67
N PRO A 484 -30.29 65.51 -11.01
CA PRO A 484 -28.97 64.88 -11.04
C PRO A 484 -28.04 65.50 -12.10
N SER A 485 -26.73 65.34 -11.89
CA SER A 485 -25.72 65.70 -12.89
C SER A 485 -25.70 64.70 -14.05
N SER A 486 -24.79 64.91 -15.01
CA SER A 486 -24.66 64.03 -16.18
C SER A 486 -24.48 62.55 -15.79
N GLY A 487 -25.09 61.64 -16.54
CA GLY A 487 -25.10 60.21 -16.23
C GLY A 487 -25.62 59.34 -17.37
N THR A 488 -25.67 58.04 -17.13
CA THR A 488 -26.19 57.04 -18.07
C THR A 488 -27.42 56.39 -17.45
N PHE A 489 -28.51 56.32 -18.21
CA PHE A 489 -29.84 55.94 -17.73
C PHE A 489 -30.47 54.89 -18.64
N ASN A 490 -31.41 54.13 -18.11
CA ASN A 490 -32.07 53.07 -18.88
C ASN A 490 -33.01 53.68 -19.93
N VAL A 491 -33.27 52.93 -21.00
CA VAL A 491 -34.26 53.31 -22.00
C VAL A 491 -35.64 53.51 -21.37
N SER A 492 -36.32 54.59 -21.76
CA SER A 492 -37.62 55.03 -21.23
C SER A 492 -37.63 55.42 -19.74
N GLU A 493 -36.46 55.54 -19.10
CA GLU A 493 -36.37 56.06 -17.74
C GLU A 493 -36.76 57.55 -17.72
N VAL A 494 -37.58 57.95 -16.74
CA VAL A 494 -38.01 59.35 -16.57
C VAL A 494 -37.18 60.01 -15.49
N ILE A 495 -36.32 60.96 -15.87
CA ILE A 495 -35.43 61.69 -14.99
C ILE A 495 -36.06 63.02 -14.61
N SER A 496 -36.09 63.33 -13.31
CA SER A 496 -36.53 64.62 -12.80
C SER A 496 -35.30 65.50 -12.54
N LEU A 497 -35.10 66.51 -13.39
CA LEU A 497 -34.03 67.48 -13.31
C LEU A 497 -34.48 68.71 -12.51
N THR A 498 -33.74 69.08 -11.47
CA THR A 498 -33.97 70.29 -10.68
C THR A 498 -32.85 71.29 -10.95
N ALA A 499 -33.22 72.50 -11.38
CA ALA A 499 -32.32 73.64 -11.46
C ALA A 499 -32.33 74.40 -10.13
N THR A 500 -31.17 74.62 -9.52
CA THR A 500 -31.04 75.41 -8.30
C THR A 500 -30.21 76.64 -8.61
N PRO A 501 -30.79 77.85 -8.66
CA PRO A 501 -30.04 79.09 -8.82
C PRO A 501 -29.08 79.31 -7.65
N ASP A 502 -27.93 79.91 -7.92
CA ASP A 502 -27.07 80.43 -6.86
C ASP A 502 -27.65 81.73 -6.27
N ASP A 503 -27.16 82.15 -5.11
CA ASP A 503 -27.59 83.40 -4.47
C ASP A 503 -27.44 84.60 -5.43
N GLY A 504 -28.48 85.41 -5.52
CA GLY A 504 -28.53 86.55 -6.43
C GLY A 504 -28.92 86.22 -7.88
N TYR A 505 -29.26 84.97 -8.20
CA TYR A 505 -29.77 84.55 -9.51
C TYR A 505 -31.20 83.98 -9.40
N ASP A 506 -31.93 84.02 -10.51
CA ASP A 506 -33.20 83.32 -10.71
C ASP A 506 -33.06 82.28 -11.83
N PHE A 507 -33.86 81.22 -11.79
CA PHE A 507 -33.94 80.24 -12.87
C PHE A 507 -34.92 80.74 -13.93
N ASP A 508 -34.47 80.82 -15.18
CA ASP A 508 -35.28 81.29 -16.30
C ASP A 508 -36.04 80.12 -16.95
N ASN A 509 -35.30 79.19 -17.55
CA ASN A 509 -35.85 78.07 -18.32
C ASN A 509 -34.78 77.02 -18.66
N TRP A 510 -35.26 75.85 -19.08
CA TRP A 510 -34.45 74.79 -19.69
C TRP A 510 -34.28 75.03 -21.20
N SER A 511 -33.16 74.55 -21.76
CA SER A 511 -32.84 74.58 -23.20
C SER A 511 -31.97 73.37 -23.61
N GLY A 512 -31.56 73.27 -24.89
CA GLY A 512 -30.89 72.11 -25.45
C GLY A 512 -31.92 71.10 -25.99
N ASP A 513 -31.85 69.85 -25.55
CA ASP A 513 -32.83 68.80 -25.87
C ASP A 513 -34.10 68.84 -25.01
N ALA A 514 -34.25 69.87 -24.18
CA ALA A 514 -35.46 70.19 -23.42
C ALA A 514 -35.83 71.67 -23.57
N SER A 515 -37.04 72.04 -23.13
CA SER A 515 -37.52 73.43 -23.13
C SER A 515 -38.56 73.66 -22.05
N GLY A 516 -38.83 74.93 -21.73
CA GLY A 516 -39.85 75.34 -20.76
C GLY A 516 -39.26 75.76 -19.40
N SER A 517 -40.12 76.30 -18.53
CA SER A 517 -39.75 76.88 -17.24
C SER A 517 -40.15 76.02 -16.04
N ASP A 518 -40.71 74.83 -16.26
CA ASP A 518 -41.08 73.91 -15.17
C ASP A 518 -39.81 73.44 -14.44
N ASN A 519 -39.77 73.66 -13.14
CA ASN A 519 -38.66 73.27 -12.28
C ASN A 519 -39.22 72.59 -11.01
N PRO A 520 -39.10 71.26 -10.87
CA PRO A 520 -38.26 70.35 -11.68
C PRO A 520 -38.85 69.99 -13.06
N LEU A 521 -37.97 69.69 -14.03
CA LEU A 521 -38.27 69.20 -15.39
C LEU A 521 -38.27 67.67 -15.45
N SER A 522 -39.26 67.06 -16.10
CA SER A 522 -39.29 65.61 -16.36
C SER A 522 -38.79 65.28 -17.77
N VAL A 523 -37.80 64.38 -17.87
CA VAL A 523 -37.11 64.01 -19.12
C VAL A 523 -37.19 62.50 -19.33
N ILE A 524 -37.72 62.04 -20.47
CA ILE A 524 -37.75 60.61 -20.82
C ILE A 524 -36.49 60.27 -21.63
N MET A 525 -35.71 59.28 -21.19
CA MET A 525 -34.48 58.84 -21.86
C MET A 525 -34.78 57.89 -23.02
N ASP A 526 -35.07 58.44 -24.19
CA ASP A 526 -35.32 57.72 -25.46
C ASP A 526 -34.16 57.82 -26.47
N SER A 527 -33.15 58.62 -26.13
CA SER A 527 -31.96 58.97 -26.92
C SER A 527 -30.92 59.60 -25.99
N ASN A 528 -29.69 59.79 -26.46
CA ASN A 528 -28.74 60.65 -25.75
C ASN A 528 -29.28 62.09 -25.74
N LYS A 529 -29.20 62.79 -24.60
CA LYS A 529 -29.75 64.14 -24.43
C LYS A 529 -28.73 65.09 -23.82
N ASP A 530 -28.67 66.31 -24.34
CA ASP A 530 -27.89 67.42 -23.81
C ASP A 530 -28.83 68.55 -23.34
N ILE A 531 -28.95 68.75 -22.02
CA ILE A 531 -29.91 69.69 -21.40
C ILE A 531 -29.19 70.80 -20.65
N VAL A 532 -29.66 72.03 -20.82
CA VAL A 532 -29.06 73.24 -20.24
C VAL A 532 -30.06 73.96 -19.34
N ALA A 533 -29.69 74.31 -18.10
CA ALA A 533 -30.44 75.22 -17.24
C ALA A 533 -29.90 76.65 -17.38
N ASN A 534 -30.78 77.62 -17.66
CA ASN A 534 -30.41 79.02 -17.81
C ASN A 534 -30.82 79.81 -16.56
N PHE A 535 -29.90 80.63 -16.07
CA PHE A 535 -30.06 81.48 -14.89
C PHE A 535 -29.71 82.94 -15.23
N SER A 536 -30.50 83.87 -14.71
CA SER A 536 -30.26 85.31 -14.85
C SER A 536 -29.99 85.96 -13.49
N PRO A 537 -29.11 86.97 -13.41
CA PRO A 537 -28.89 87.71 -12.16
C PRO A 537 -30.13 88.54 -11.81
N LYS A 538 -30.48 88.58 -10.52
CA LYS A 538 -31.50 89.48 -9.96
C LYS A 538 -31.11 90.93 -10.17
N VAL A 539 -32.09 91.80 -10.36
CA VAL A 539 -31.88 93.25 -10.49
C VAL A 539 -32.37 93.98 -9.25
N TYR A 540 -31.64 95.00 -8.81
CA TYR A 540 -31.91 95.78 -7.60
C TYR A 540 -31.96 97.28 -7.88
N SER A 541 -32.75 98.03 -7.12
CA SER A 541 -32.87 99.49 -7.32
C SER A 541 -31.81 100.28 -6.55
N ILE A 542 -31.49 101.48 -7.05
CA ILE A 542 -30.70 102.48 -6.35
C ILE A 542 -31.56 103.73 -6.20
N GLU A 543 -31.83 104.13 -4.96
CA GLU A 543 -32.47 105.40 -4.63
C GLU A 543 -31.43 106.36 -4.06
N THR A 544 -31.50 107.63 -4.46
CA THR A 544 -30.59 108.67 -3.96
C THR A 544 -31.36 109.86 -3.41
N SER A 545 -30.96 110.40 -2.27
CA SER A 545 -31.52 111.65 -1.76
C SER A 545 -30.44 112.65 -1.32
N SER A 546 -30.65 113.92 -1.62
CA SER A 546 -29.78 115.02 -1.16
C SER A 546 -30.61 116.08 -0.45
N THR A 547 -30.01 116.72 0.56
CA THR A 547 -30.55 117.99 1.07
C THR A 547 -30.48 119.05 -0.05
N SER A 548 -31.30 120.11 -0.01
CA SER A 548 -31.50 121.13 -1.08
C SER A 548 -30.26 121.92 -1.53
N ASN A 549 -29.07 121.47 -1.12
CA ASN A 549 -27.80 122.17 -1.18
C ASN A 549 -26.72 121.34 -1.93
N GLY A 550 -27.14 120.34 -2.71
CA GLY A 550 -26.30 119.60 -3.66
C GLY A 550 -27.06 118.47 -4.35
N VAL A 551 -26.41 117.74 -5.26
CA VAL A 551 -26.95 116.56 -5.97
C VAL A 551 -26.02 115.36 -5.87
N ILE A 552 -26.54 114.15 -6.07
CA ILE A 552 -25.76 112.91 -6.15
C ILE A 552 -25.76 112.44 -7.61
N ASN A 553 -24.58 112.23 -8.17
CA ASN A 553 -24.39 111.51 -9.42
C ASN A 553 -23.90 110.10 -9.11
N PHE A 554 -24.25 109.13 -9.96
CA PHE A 554 -23.64 107.80 -9.90
C PHE A 554 -23.37 107.24 -11.29
N SER A 555 -22.36 106.37 -11.38
CA SER A 555 -21.92 105.78 -12.63
C SER A 555 -23.00 104.84 -13.18
N GLN A 556 -23.64 105.23 -14.27
CA GLN A 556 -24.51 104.36 -15.04
C GLN A 556 -23.67 103.55 -16.03
N GLN A 557 -23.97 102.26 -16.18
CA GLN A 557 -23.40 101.49 -17.29
C GLN A 557 -24.03 101.99 -18.60
N THR A 558 -23.20 102.14 -19.64
CA THR A 558 -23.63 102.73 -20.92
C THR A 558 -24.77 101.90 -21.53
N GLY A 559 -25.98 102.48 -21.62
CA GLY A 559 -27.16 101.85 -22.24
C GLY A 559 -28.19 101.26 -21.29
N GLN A 560 -28.08 101.48 -19.98
CA GLN A 560 -29.06 101.02 -18.98
C GLN A 560 -30.12 102.12 -18.73
N GLU A 561 -31.41 101.80 -18.89
CA GLU A 561 -32.48 102.73 -18.49
C GLU A 561 -32.60 102.78 -16.96
N LEU A 562 -32.77 103.98 -16.38
CA LEU A 562 -32.82 104.22 -14.93
C LEU A 562 -33.85 103.35 -14.20
N ASP A 563 -34.93 102.92 -14.86
CA ASP A 563 -36.00 102.11 -14.28
C ASP A 563 -35.73 100.58 -14.32
N SER A 564 -34.64 100.12 -14.96
CA SER A 564 -34.38 98.69 -15.16
C SER A 564 -33.61 97.99 -14.02
N GLY A 565 -33.16 98.74 -13.02
CA GLY A 565 -32.39 98.22 -11.88
C GLY A 565 -30.98 97.74 -12.26
N PHE A 566 -30.15 97.43 -11.27
CA PHE A 566 -28.76 97.00 -11.40
C PHE A 566 -28.62 95.50 -11.14
N PRO A 567 -27.98 94.72 -12.04
CA PRO A 567 -27.73 93.31 -11.81
C PRO A 567 -26.95 93.04 -10.52
N TYR A 568 -27.28 91.95 -9.83
CA TYR A 568 -26.56 91.47 -8.66
C TYR A 568 -25.06 91.38 -8.94
N GLY A 569 -24.25 91.96 -8.05
CA GLY A 569 -22.79 92.03 -8.16
C GLY A 569 -22.26 93.21 -8.99
N SER A 570 -23.12 94.10 -9.52
CA SER A 570 -22.67 95.32 -10.21
C SER A 570 -21.90 96.24 -9.25
N GLU A 571 -20.83 96.87 -9.70
CA GLU A 571 -20.11 97.91 -8.95
C GLU A 571 -20.53 99.30 -9.45
N VAL A 572 -20.96 100.18 -8.53
CA VAL A 572 -21.49 101.52 -8.85
C VAL A 572 -20.72 102.58 -8.06
N SER A 573 -20.22 103.62 -8.75
CA SER A 573 -19.55 104.77 -8.16
C SER A 573 -20.55 105.90 -7.91
N PHE A 574 -20.47 106.59 -6.77
CA PHE A 574 -21.28 107.73 -6.36
C PHE A 574 -20.41 108.97 -6.14
N GLU A 575 -20.90 110.13 -6.58
CA GLU A 575 -20.22 111.42 -6.49
C GLU A 575 -21.23 112.49 -6.02
N ALA A 576 -20.93 113.19 -4.94
CA ALA A 576 -21.72 114.31 -4.46
C ALA A 576 -21.22 115.60 -5.10
N VAL A 577 -22.14 116.41 -5.64
CA VAL A 577 -21.84 117.71 -6.23
C VAL A 577 -22.50 118.79 -5.37
N PRO A 578 -21.76 119.49 -4.48
CA PRO A 578 -22.32 120.54 -3.63
C PRO A 578 -22.77 121.78 -4.42
N SER A 579 -23.82 122.45 -3.95
CA SER A 579 -24.23 123.78 -4.44
C SER A 579 -23.28 124.88 -3.96
N ASN A 580 -23.35 126.07 -4.58
CA ASN A 580 -22.51 127.22 -4.21
C ASN A 580 -22.56 127.52 -2.70
N ALA A 581 -21.38 127.73 -2.11
CA ALA A 581 -21.16 127.93 -0.67
C ALA A 581 -21.50 126.73 0.25
N TYR A 582 -21.65 125.52 -0.31
CA TYR A 582 -21.76 124.27 0.45
C TYR A 582 -20.61 123.30 0.12
N PHE A 583 -20.36 122.34 1.01
CA PHE A 583 -19.46 121.21 0.80
C PHE A 583 -20.13 119.91 1.32
N LEU A 584 -19.67 118.74 0.84
CA LEU A 584 -20.14 117.45 1.35
C LEU A 584 -19.65 117.24 2.79
N ASP A 585 -20.57 117.08 3.72
CA ASP A 585 -20.27 116.77 5.12
C ASP A 585 -20.01 115.26 5.29
N GLU A 586 -20.99 114.43 4.92
CA GLU A 586 -20.89 112.97 4.91
C GLU A 586 -21.92 112.31 3.96
N TRP A 587 -21.59 111.10 3.50
CA TRP A 587 -22.52 110.13 2.94
C TRP A 587 -23.25 109.38 4.05
N SER A 588 -24.51 109.04 3.82
CA SER A 588 -25.32 108.18 4.69
C SER A 588 -26.19 107.21 3.90
N GLY A 589 -26.90 106.31 4.60
CA GLY A 589 -27.67 105.23 3.98
C GLY A 589 -26.81 103.98 3.76
N SER A 590 -26.75 103.47 2.54
CA SER A 590 -25.92 102.34 2.11
C SER A 590 -24.44 102.70 1.91
N LEU A 591 -24.10 104.00 2.02
CA LEU A 591 -22.74 104.52 2.03
C LEU A 591 -22.44 105.22 3.37
N SER A 592 -21.16 105.49 3.63
CA SER A 592 -20.70 106.21 4.84
C SER A 592 -19.38 106.93 4.59
N GLY A 593 -19.04 107.90 5.44
CA GLY A 593 -17.80 108.67 5.35
C GLY A 593 -17.92 109.89 4.44
N ASN A 594 -16.80 110.55 4.12
CA ASN A 594 -16.78 111.80 3.35
C ASN A 594 -15.92 111.74 2.08
N ASP A 595 -15.41 110.56 1.73
CA ASP A 595 -14.69 110.35 0.47
C ASP A 595 -15.62 110.59 -0.71
N ASN A 596 -15.20 111.44 -1.63
CA ASN A 596 -16.01 111.84 -2.77
C ASN A 596 -15.12 111.94 -4.03
N PRO A 597 -15.30 111.07 -5.04
CA PRO A 597 -16.31 110.00 -5.18
C PRO A 597 -16.02 108.72 -4.36
N THR A 598 -17.00 107.81 -4.24
CA THR A 598 -16.91 106.48 -3.56
C THR A 598 -17.63 105.36 -4.35
N THR A 599 -17.40 104.06 -4.05
CA THR A 599 -18.01 102.91 -4.78
C THR A 599 -18.75 101.91 -3.88
N LEU A 600 -19.74 101.19 -4.44
CA LEU A 600 -20.54 100.15 -3.78
C LEU A 600 -20.87 98.98 -4.73
N THR A 601 -20.79 97.74 -4.24
CA THR A 601 -21.30 96.55 -4.94
C THR A 601 -22.77 96.31 -4.63
N ILE A 602 -23.60 96.17 -5.66
CA ILE A 602 -25.05 95.98 -5.53
C ILE A 602 -25.36 94.52 -5.21
N THR A 603 -25.76 94.26 -3.97
CA THR A 603 -26.20 92.93 -3.51
C THR A 603 -27.66 92.90 -3.02
N SER A 604 -28.27 94.08 -2.91
CA SER A 604 -29.67 94.31 -2.52
C SER A 604 -30.10 95.68 -3.05
N ASP A 605 -31.35 96.08 -2.81
CA ASP A 605 -31.76 97.47 -3.01
C ASP A 605 -30.90 98.40 -2.15
N VAL A 606 -30.51 99.53 -2.73
CA VAL A 606 -29.53 100.48 -2.18
C VAL A 606 -30.19 101.85 -2.03
N ASN A 607 -29.98 102.50 -0.88
CA ASN A 607 -30.38 103.90 -0.68
C ASN A 607 -29.17 104.74 -0.29
N VAL A 608 -28.81 105.75 -1.06
CA VAL A 608 -27.64 106.61 -0.83
C VAL A 608 -28.05 108.05 -0.57
N ASP A 609 -27.57 108.61 0.54
CA ASP A 609 -27.87 109.97 0.94
C ASP A 609 -26.60 110.83 1.06
N ALA A 610 -26.66 112.10 0.65
CA ALA A 610 -25.55 113.06 0.76
C ALA A 610 -25.95 114.29 1.57
N ASN A 611 -25.22 114.53 2.66
CA ASN A 611 -25.45 115.63 3.58
C ASN A 611 -24.48 116.79 3.30
N PHE A 612 -25.00 118.01 3.14
CA PHE A 612 -24.21 119.19 2.76
C PHE A 612 -24.25 120.27 3.84
N SER A 613 -23.11 120.94 4.08
CA SER A 613 -22.94 121.99 5.10
C SER A 613 -22.49 123.33 4.50
N GLN A 614 -23.02 124.45 5.00
CA GLN A 614 -22.79 125.82 4.48
C GLN A 614 -21.46 126.43 4.99
N MET A 615 -20.76 127.17 4.13
CA MET A 615 -19.57 127.97 4.48
C MET A 615 -19.96 129.30 5.13
N ARG A 616 -19.40 129.62 6.32
CA ARG A 616 -19.81 130.81 7.11
C ARG A 616 -18.79 131.95 7.21
N ASN A 617 -17.49 131.72 7.01
CA ASN A 617 -16.45 132.76 7.03
C ASN A 617 -15.46 132.52 5.89
N GLY A 618 -15.16 133.53 5.07
CA GLY A 618 -14.38 133.41 3.84
C GLY A 618 -12.99 134.05 3.92
N LEU A 619 -12.70 134.96 3.00
CA LEU A 619 -11.39 135.61 2.81
C LEU A 619 -11.54 137.14 2.98
N ARG A 620 -10.81 137.75 3.90
CA ARG A 620 -10.78 139.22 4.11
C ARG A 620 -9.64 139.86 3.32
N MET A 621 -9.84 141.02 2.68
CA MET A 621 -8.78 141.75 1.96
C MET A 621 -8.53 143.16 2.54
N ALA A 622 -7.25 143.46 2.81
CA ALA A 622 -6.73 144.76 3.21
C ALA A 622 -5.76 145.32 2.16
N ARG A 623 -5.66 146.65 2.04
CA ARG A 623 -4.72 147.32 1.12
C ARG A 623 -3.53 147.88 1.90
N GLU A 624 -2.31 147.58 1.47
CA GLU A 624 -1.08 147.96 2.21
C GLU A 624 -0.38 149.21 1.66
N GLY A 625 -0.67 149.66 0.42
CA GLY A 625 -0.10 150.89 -0.14
C GLY A 625 -0.20 151.01 -1.68
N GLY A 626 0.30 152.12 -2.24
CA GLY A 626 0.46 152.32 -3.69
C GLY A 626 1.07 153.67 -4.06
N PHE A 627 1.83 153.74 -5.16
CA PHE A 627 2.43 154.97 -5.70
C PHE A 627 2.36 155.04 -7.23
N VAL A 628 2.47 156.26 -7.76
CA VAL A 628 2.46 156.56 -9.20
C VAL A 628 3.81 157.13 -9.62
N GLN A 629 4.46 156.53 -10.63
CA GLN A 629 5.76 156.99 -11.11
C GLN A 629 5.58 158.15 -12.11
N ILE A 630 6.10 159.34 -11.77
CA ILE A 630 5.90 160.58 -12.54
C ILE A 630 6.56 160.45 -13.93
N GLY A 631 5.74 160.53 -14.99
CA GLY A 631 6.18 160.42 -16.39
C GLY A 631 5.81 159.11 -17.10
N SER A 632 5.22 158.13 -16.39
CA SER A 632 4.75 156.84 -16.95
C SER A 632 3.27 156.57 -16.62
N LEU A 633 2.60 155.76 -17.45
CA LEU A 633 1.21 155.29 -17.31
C LEU A 633 1.05 154.12 -16.31
N LEU A 634 1.92 153.98 -15.30
CA LEU A 634 2.00 152.78 -14.45
C LEU A 634 1.56 153.07 -13.00
N TYR A 635 0.70 152.20 -12.47
CA TYR A 635 0.29 152.18 -11.06
C TYR A 635 0.63 150.82 -10.44
N GLN A 636 1.06 150.85 -9.18
CA GLN A 636 1.31 149.62 -8.42
C GLN A 636 0.50 149.64 -7.12
N ALA A 637 -0.20 148.54 -6.85
CA ALA A 637 -1.02 148.35 -5.66
C ALA A 637 -0.60 147.08 -4.92
N SER A 638 -0.58 147.15 -3.59
CA SER A 638 -0.30 146.01 -2.71
C SER A 638 -1.54 145.65 -1.89
N PHE A 639 -1.89 144.37 -1.86
CA PHE A 639 -3.04 143.78 -1.15
C PHE A 639 -2.56 142.70 -0.20
N ARG A 640 -3.21 142.58 0.96
CA ARG A 640 -3.07 141.43 1.86
C ARG A 640 -4.41 140.78 2.08
N PHE A 641 -4.44 139.46 2.00
CA PHE A 641 -5.60 138.62 2.20
C PHE A 641 -5.47 137.90 3.53
N TYR A 642 -6.55 137.73 4.27
CA TYR A 642 -6.59 136.94 5.50
C TYR A 642 -7.56 135.79 5.31
N ASN A 643 -7.13 134.56 5.57
CA ASN A 643 -8.03 133.41 5.61
C ASN A 643 -8.83 133.47 6.92
N GLU A 644 -10.15 133.62 6.83
CA GLU A 644 -11.05 133.58 7.99
C GLU A 644 -11.90 132.29 8.03
N THR A 645 -11.65 131.36 7.11
CA THR A 645 -12.26 130.02 7.12
C THR A 645 -11.72 129.17 8.28
N ASP A 646 -12.39 128.05 8.57
CA ASP A 646 -12.03 127.09 9.62
C ASP A 646 -10.98 126.04 9.19
N GLN A 647 -10.51 126.09 7.94
CA GLN A 647 -9.51 125.18 7.39
C GLN A 647 -8.46 125.93 6.59
N THR A 648 -7.33 125.29 6.32
CA THR A 648 -6.36 125.78 5.34
C THR A 648 -7.03 125.88 3.98
N ILE A 649 -6.88 127.04 3.33
CA ILE A 649 -7.29 127.22 1.93
C ILE A 649 -6.05 127.21 1.05
N THR A 650 -6.18 126.80 -0.21
CA THR A 650 -5.13 127.01 -1.21
C THR A 650 -5.51 128.22 -2.05
N VAL A 651 -4.73 129.30 -2.04
CA VAL A 651 -4.95 130.46 -2.91
C VAL A 651 -4.38 130.14 -4.28
N ASN A 652 -5.22 130.07 -5.30
CA ASN A 652 -4.87 129.56 -6.62
C ASN A 652 -4.44 130.69 -7.57
N SER A 653 -5.17 131.80 -7.59
CA SER A 653 -4.79 132.96 -8.42
C SER A 653 -5.40 134.29 -7.96
N LEU A 654 -4.80 135.39 -8.40
CA LEU A 654 -5.17 136.76 -8.07
C LEU A 654 -5.24 137.62 -9.35
N ASN A 655 -6.41 138.14 -9.66
CA ASN A 655 -6.73 138.83 -10.90
C ASN A 655 -7.15 140.29 -10.64
N VAL A 656 -6.74 141.23 -11.49
CA VAL A 656 -7.11 142.65 -11.43
C VAL A 656 -7.76 143.07 -12.74
N TYR A 657 -8.95 143.65 -12.65
CA TYR A 657 -9.78 144.06 -13.78
C TYR A 657 -10.00 145.57 -13.78
N ASN A 658 -10.04 146.21 -14.94
CA ASN A 658 -10.43 147.63 -15.05
C ASN A 658 -11.95 147.82 -14.91
N ASP A 659 -12.41 149.07 -14.90
CA ASP A 659 -13.82 149.44 -14.76
C ASP A 659 -14.75 148.88 -15.86
N SER A 660 -14.19 148.50 -17.02
CA SER A 660 -14.94 147.81 -18.08
C SER A 660 -14.99 146.29 -17.90
N GLY A 661 -14.47 145.76 -16.79
CA GLY A 661 -14.41 144.33 -16.48
C GLY A 661 -13.29 143.58 -17.20
N ASN A 662 -12.41 144.26 -17.95
CA ASN A 662 -11.31 143.61 -18.67
C ASN A 662 -10.15 143.34 -17.72
N LEU A 663 -9.57 142.14 -17.79
CA LEU A 663 -8.38 141.77 -17.03
C LEU A 663 -7.19 142.65 -17.46
N THR A 664 -6.54 143.28 -16.49
CA THR A 664 -5.42 144.21 -16.70
C THR A 664 -4.12 143.75 -16.05
N ALA A 665 -4.20 142.92 -15.01
CA ALA A 665 -3.08 142.18 -14.46
C ALA A 665 -3.59 140.89 -13.81
N SER A 666 -2.79 139.84 -13.84
CA SER A 666 -3.04 138.59 -13.10
C SER A 666 -1.75 138.08 -12.47
N LEU A 667 -1.90 137.37 -11.37
CA LEU A 667 -0.95 136.45 -10.80
C LEU A 667 -1.64 135.09 -10.72
N ASP A 668 -1.40 134.26 -11.72
CA ASP A 668 -1.87 132.87 -11.76
C ASP A 668 -0.87 131.93 -11.06
N ASP A 669 -1.28 130.68 -10.81
CA ASP A 669 -0.46 129.62 -10.18
C ASP A 669 0.17 130.03 -8.85
N ILE A 670 -0.61 130.69 -7.99
CA ILE A 670 -0.17 131.04 -6.63
C ILE A 670 -0.02 129.77 -5.78
N ASP A 671 -0.98 128.86 -5.89
CA ASP A 671 -1.13 127.58 -5.16
C ASP A 671 -0.56 127.58 -3.73
N THR A 672 -0.81 128.68 -3.00
CA THR A 672 -0.22 128.89 -1.69
C THR A 672 -1.24 128.54 -0.63
N GLU A 673 -0.90 127.59 0.23
CA GLU A 673 -1.69 127.29 1.41
C GLU A 673 -1.68 128.46 2.38
N LEU A 674 -2.88 128.91 2.75
CA LEU A 674 -3.11 129.95 3.72
C LEU A 674 -3.89 129.37 4.89
N GLU A 675 -3.19 129.22 6.01
CA GLU A 675 -3.76 128.71 7.26
C GLU A 675 -4.86 129.62 7.82
N PRO A 676 -5.83 129.09 8.58
CA PRO A 676 -6.84 129.89 9.28
C PRO A 676 -6.22 131.04 10.09
N SER A 677 -6.84 132.22 10.01
CA SER A 677 -6.39 133.47 10.64
C SER A 677 -5.03 134.02 10.16
N ALA A 678 -4.38 133.37 9.19
CA ALA A 678 -3.12 133.84 8.61
C ALA A 678 -3.37 134.83 7.46
N GLY A 679 -2.40 135.73 7.24
CA GLY A 679 -2.48 136.78 6.22
C GLY A 679 -1.38 136.68 5.16
N LEU A 680 -1.74 136.74 3.87
CA LEU A 680 -0.86 136.61 2.71
C LEU A 680 -0.88 137.88 1.84
N GLY A 681 0.28 138.49 1.60
CA GLY A 681 0.42 139.77 0.89
C GLY A 681 0.97 139.63 -0.53
N TYR A 682 0.35 140.28 -1.51
CA TYR A 682 0.77 140.35 -2.91
C TYR A 682 0.81 141.79 -3.42
N SER A 683 1.70 142.08 -4.37
CA SER A 683 1.79 143.39 -5.03
C SER A 683 1.71 143.22 -6.54
N LEU A 684 0.78 143.91 -7.19
CA LEU A 684 0.62 143.90 -8.64
C LEU A 684 0.78 145.31 -9.23
N SER A 685 1.41 145.37 -10.40
CA SER A 685 1.53 146.59 -11.21
C SER A 685 0.63 146.49 -12.43
N PHE A 686 -0.10 147.56 -12.73
CA PHE A 686 -1.00 147.65 -13.89
C PHE A 686 -1.03 149.07 -14.43
N ASN A 687 -1.31 149.21 -15.72
CA ASN A 687 -1.26 150.51 -16.40
C ASN A 687 -2.58 151.28 -16.24
N PHE A 688 -2.48 152.59 -15.98
CA PHE A 688 -3.57 153.56 -16.04
C PHE A 688 -3.43 154.45 -17.27
N ASN A 689 -4.51 154.73 -17.98
CA ASN A 689 -4.49 155.68 -19.09
C ASN A 689 -4.30 157.12 -18.60
N ARG A 690 -3.70 158.00 -19.42
CA ARG A 690 -3.30 159.36 -19.00
C ARG A 690 -4.55 160.17 -18.61
N PRO A 691 -4.73 160.59 -17.35
CA PRO A 691 -5.97 161.24 -16.94
C PRO A 691 -6.01 162.68 -17.47
N THR A 692 -6.82 162.95 -18.49
CA THR A 692 -7.37 164.29 -18.72
C THR A 692 -8.39 164.56 -17.61
N SER A 693 -8.48 165.79 -17.12
CA SER A 693 -9.10 166.19 -15.84
C SER A 693 -10.63 165.97 -15.70
N ALA A 694 -11.18 164.86 -16.21
CA ALA A 694 -12.59 164.48 -16.15
C ALA A 694 -12.87 162.99 -15.85
N GLU A 695 -11.87 162.11 -15.65
CA GLU A 695 -12.12 160.68 -15.36
C GLU A 695 -11.20 160.15 -14.25
N TYR A 696 -11.79 159.51 -13.24
CA TYR A 696 -11.11 158.76 -12.18
C TYR A 696 -11.39 157.26 -12.40
N ASP A 697 -10.41 156.49 -12.88
CA ASP A 697 -10.57 155.06 -13.19
C ASP A 697 -10.70 154.21 -11.89
N ASN A 698 -11.79 153.44 -11.72
CA ASN A 698 -11.90 152.39 -10.69
C ASN A 698 -11.46 151.02 -11.24
N TYR A 699 -11.11 150.08 -10.37
CA TYR A 699 -10.68 148.72 -10.75
C TYR A 699 -11.18 147.66 -9.75
N SER A 700 -11.30 146.40 -10.14
CA SER A 700 -11.66 145.30 -9.24
C SER A 700 -10.57 144.24 -9.13
N VAL A 701 -10.49 143.57 -7.98
CA VAL A 701 -9.51 142.54 -7.65
C VAL A 701 -10.27 141.26 -7.30
N ALA A 702 -9.92 140.13 -7.91
CA ALA A 702 -10.51 138.82 -7.63
C ALA A 702 -9.48 137.77 -7.21
N VAL A 703 -9.78 136.97 -6.20
CA VAL A 703 -8.97 135.86 -5.69
C VAL A 703 -9.71 134.54 -5.94
N ASN A 704 -9.02 133.57 -6.52
CA ASN A 704 -9.48 132.18 -6.64
C ASN A 704 -8.79 131.31 -5.58
N PHE A 705 -9.50 130.41 -4.92
CA PHE A 705 -8.95 129.51 -3.90
C PHE A 705 -9.69 128.17 -3.80
N THR A 706 -9.03 127.12 -3.28
CA THR A 706 -9.62 125.80 -3.01
C THR A 706 -9.87 125.62 -1.51
N TYR A 707 -11.05 125.08 -1.17
CA TYR A 707 -11.46 124.76 0.21
C TYR A 707 -12.26 123.45 0.21
N ARG A 708 -11.86 122.48 1.05
CA ARG A 708 -12.47 121.13 1.17
C ARG A 708 -12.69 120.43 -0.19
N GLY A 709 -11.68 120.50 -1.06
CA GLY A 709 -11.69 119.84 -2.37
C GLY A 709 -12.46 120.57 -3.48
N SER A 710 -13.13 121.67 -3.16
CA SER A 710 -13.90 122.49 -4.11
C SER A 710 -13.23 123.84 -4.38
N ASN A 711 -13.41 124.40 -5.57
CA ASN A 711 -12.82 125.68 -6.00
C ASN A 711 -13.80 126.86 -5.87
N TYR A 712 -13.30 128.02 -5.43
CA TYR A 712 -14.07 129.24 -5.12
C TYR A 712 -13.40 130.51 -5.67
N THR A 713 -14.20 131.56 -5.94
CA THR A 713 -13.73 132.89 -6.41
C THR A 713 -14.37 134.02 -5.59
N VAL A 714 -13.59 135.02 -5.19
CA VAL A 714 -14.03 136.23 -4.47
C VAL A 714 -13.58 137.48 -5.23
N ARG A 715 -14.43 138.48 -5.49
CA ARG A 715 -14.10 139.71 -6.25
C ARG A 715 -14.51 140.99 -5.49
N ARG A 716 -13.70 142.07 -5.58
CA ARG A 716 -13.97 143.38 -4.95
C ARG A 716 -13.54 144.57 -5.80
N THR A 717 -14.37 145.62 -5.88
CA THR A 717 -14.12 146.87 -6.62
C THR A 717 -13.52 147.98 -5.73
N ILE A 718 -12.60 148.78 -6.27
CA ILE A 718 -11.81 149.82 -5.59
C ILE A 718 -11.91 151.15 -6.36
N GLN A 719 -12.32 152.23 -5.67
CA GLN A 719 -12.58 153.55 -6.27
C GLN A 719 -11.45 154.58 -6.03
N ASN A 720 -11.17 155.46 -7.02
CA ASN A 720 -10.07 156.46 -6.99
C ASN A 720 -10.55 157.93 -7.14
N GLU A 721 -9.76 158.92 -6.70
CA GLU A 721 -9.95 160.39 -6.79
C GLU A 721 -8.63 161.15 -7.15
N TYR A 722 -8.65 162.41 -7.61
CA TYR A 722 -7.46 163.24 -7.95
C TYR A 722 -7.54 164.57 -7.24
N VAL A 723 -6.53 164.89 -6.43
CA VAL A 723 -6.48 166.14 -5.66
C VAL A 723 -5.11 166.78 -5.84
N SER A 724 -5.08 168.00 -6.41
CA SER A 724 -3.90 168.88 -6.49
C SER A 724 -2.64 168.20 -7.07
N GLY A 725 -2.78 167.53 -8.22
CA GLY A 725 -1.66 166.91 -8.94
C GLY A 725 -1.21 165.54 -8.42
N LYS A 726 -1.99 164.90 -7.53
CA LYS A 726 -1.79 163.51 -7.07
C LYS A 726 -3.10 162.72 -7.12
N ILE A 727 -3.06 161.46 -7.56
CA ILE A 727 -4.17 160.50 -7.43
C ILE A 727 -4.20 160.02 -5.96
N ARG A 728 -5.37 160.09 -5.32
CA ARG A 728 -5.66 159.53 -3.99
C ARG A 728 -6.98 158.80 -4.07
N THR A 729 -7.13 157.68 -3.37
CA THR A 729 -8.46 157.04 -3.26
C THR A 729 -9.43 157.97 -2.54
N SER A 730 -10.68 158.02 -3.03
CA SER A 730 -11.76 158.82 -2.45
C SER A 730 -12.15 158.28 -1.08
N GLY A 731 -12.19 159.15 -0.07
CA GLY A 731 -12.77 158.83 1.25
C GLY A 731 -11.79 158.32 2.32
N GLU A 732 -11.99 158.85 3.54
CA GLU A 732 -11.44 158.34 4.80
C GLU A 732 -11.91 156.89 5.01
N ASN A 733 -11.15 155.90 4.53
CA ASN A 733 -11.19 154.52 5.03
C ASN A 733 -9.90 153.81 4.60
N ASN A 734 -8.83 154.13 5.32
CA ASN A 734 -7.64 153.29 5.40
C ASN A 734 -7.91 152.11 6.37
N GLY A 735 -9.11 151.51 6.27
CA GLY A 735 -9.67 150.54 7.22
C GLY A 735 -10.06 149.25 6.52
N ASP A 736 -9.75 148.13 7.18
CA ASP A 736 -10.08 146.77 6.79
C ASP A 736 -11.56 146.61 6.44
N VAL A 737 -11.87 145.82 5.41
CA VAL A 737 -13.25 145.45 5.08
C VAL A 737 -13.33 143.94 4.95
N GLU A 738 -14.15 143.34 5.81
CA GLU A 738 -14.67 141.98 5.69
C GLU A 738 -15.43 141.88 4.36
N ILE A 739 -14.96 140.99 3.47
CA ILE A 739 -15.65 140.73 2.21
C ILE A 739 -16.69 139.65 2.50
N GLY A 740 -17.88 140.08 2.90
CA GLY A 740 -19.07 139.24 3.10
C GLY A 740 -20.14 139.39 2.01
N ASP A 741 -20.02 140.36 1.11
CA ASP A 741 -20.99 140.57 0.04
C ASP A 741 -20.50 139.93 -1.27
N PHE A 742 -20.85 138.66 -1.45
CA PHE A 742 -20.65 137.93 -2.70
C PHE A 742 -21.71 138.40 -3.73
N ILE A 743 -21.27 139.04 -4.80
CA ILE A 743 -22.15 139.41 -5.92
C ILE A 743 -22.21 138.23 -6.89
N GLU A 744 -23.43 137.73 -7.12
CA GLU A 744 -23.81 136.82 -8.21
C GLU A 744 -23.42 137.40 -9.57
N ASP A 745 -22.76 136.61 -10.40
CA ASP A 745 -22.96 136.62 -11.86
C ASP A 745 -23.41 135.21 -12.28
#